data_AF-P55060-F1
#
_entry.id   AF-P55060-F1
#
_cell.length_a   1.000
_cell.length_b   1.000
_cell.length_c   1.000
_cell.angle_alpha   90.00
_cell.angle_beta   90.00
_cell.angle_gamma   90.00
#
_symmetry.space_group_name_H-M   'P 1'
#
loop_
_entity.id
_entity.type
_entity.pdbx_description
1 polymer ?
#
loop_
_entity_poly.entity_id
_entity_poly.type
_entity_poly.pdbx_seq_one_letter_code
_entity_poly.pdbx_strand_id
1 'polypeptide(L)'
;MELSDANLQTLTEYLKKTLDPDPAIRRPAEKFLESVEGNQNYPLLLLTLLEKSQDNVIKVCASVTFKNYIKRNWRIVEDEPNKICEADRVAIKANIVHLMLSSPEQIQKQLSDAISIIGREDFPQKWPDLLTEMVNRFQSGDFHVINGVLRTAHSLFKRYRHEFKSNELWTEIKLVLDAFALPLTNLFKATIELCSTHANDASALRILFSSLILISKLFYSLNFQDLPEFFEDNMETWMNNFHTLLTLDNKLLQTDDEEEAGLLELLKSQICDNAALYAQKYDEEFQRYLPRFVTAIWNLLVTTGQEVKYDLLVSNAIQFLASVCERPHYKNLFEDQNTLTSICEKVIVPNMEFRAADEEAFEDNSEEYIRRDLEGSDIDTRRRAACDLVRGLCKFFEGPVTGIFSGYVNSMLQEYAKNPSVNWKHKDAAIYLVTSLASKAQTQKHGITQANELVNLTEFFVNHILPDLKSANVNEFPVLKADGIKYIMIFRNQVPKEHLLVSIPLLINHLQAESIVVHTYAAHALERLFTMRGPNNATLFTAAEIAPFVEILLTNLFKALTLPGSSENEYIMKAIMRSFSLLQEAIIPYIPTLITQLTQKLLAVSKNPSKPHFNHYMFEAICLSIRITCKANPAAVVNFEEALFLVFTEILQNDVQEFIPYVFQVMSLLLETHKNDIPSSYMALFPHLLQPVLWERTGNIPALVRLLQAFLERGSNTIASAAADKIPGLLGVFQKLIASKANDHQGFYLLNSIIEHMPPESVDQYRKQIFILLFQRLQNSKTTKFIKSFLVFINLYCIKYGALALQEIFDGIQPKMFGMVLEKIIIPEIQKVSGNVEKKICAVGITKLLTECPPMMDTEYTKLWTPLLQSLIGLFELPEDDTIPDEEHFIDIEDTPGYQTAFSQLAFAGKKEHDPVGQMVNNPKIHLAQSLHKLSTACPGRVPSMVSTSLNAEALQYLQGYLQAASVTLL
;
A
#
# COMPACT_ATOMS: atom_id res chain seq x y z
N MET A 1 7.63 -2.60 37.66
CA MET A 1 7.33 -3.87 38.35
C MET A 1 8.65 -4.42 38.89
N GLU A 2 8.73 -4.76 40.17
CA GLU A 2 9.97 -5.36 40.71
C GLU A 2 10.15 -6.79 40.19
N LEU A 3 11.40 -7.24 40.03
CA LEU A 3 11.73 -8.63 39.72
C LEU A 3 11.52 -9.51 40.97
N SER A 4 10.25 -9.79 41.28
CA SER A 4 9.83 -10.57 42.46
C SER A 4 8.99 -11.79 42.06
N ASP A 5 9.03 -12.84 42.88
CA ASP A 5 8.26 -14.06 42.65
C ASP A 5 6.75 -13.80 42.60
N ALA A 6 6.25 -12.81 43.36
CA ALA A 6 4.86 -12.40 43.33
C ALA A 6 4.43 -11.85 41.95
N ASN A 7 5.29 -11.05 41.30
CA ASN A 7 5.02 -10.53 39.96
C ASN A 7 5.13 -11.62 38.90
N LEU A 8 6.08 -12.56 39.03
CA LEU A 8 6.17 -13.74 38.16
C LEU A 8 4.90 -14.60 38.24
N GLN A 9 4.40 -14.84 39.46
CA GLN A 9 3.17 -15.60 39.67
C GLN A 9 1.96 -14.86 39.06
N THR A 10 1.85 -13.54 39.29
CA THR A 10 0.78 -12.72 38.71
C THR A 10 0.77 -12.80 37.19
N LEU A 11 1.92 -12.60 36.53
CA LEU A 11 2.03 -12.71 35.08
C LEU A 11 1.72 -14.11 34.58
N THR A 12 2.15 -15.15 35.30
CA THR A 12 1.82 -16.54 34.97
C THR A 12 0.31 -16.77 34.96
N GLU A 13 -0.41 -16.28 35.98
CA GLU A 13 -1.87 -16.42 36.05
C GLU A 13 -2.59 -15.70 34.91
N TYR A 14 -2.18 -14.47 34.58
CA TYR A 14 -2.77 -13.74 33.46
C TYR A 14 -2.44 -14.35 32.10
N LEU A 15 -1.21 -14.82 31.89
CA LEU A 15 -0.84 -15.56 30.67
C LEU A 15 -1.67 -16.83 30.53
N LYS A 16 -1.95 -17.58 31.61
CA LYS A 16 -2.88 -18.73 31.56
C LYS A 16 -4.28 -18.32 31.12
N LYS A 17 -4.79 -17.22 31.65
CA LYS A 17 -6.12 -16.69 31.29
C LYS A 17 -6.19 -16.23 29.84
N THR A 18 -5.08 -15.81 29.21
CA THR A 18 -5.08 -15.50 27.77
C THR A 18 -5.32 -16.71 26.87
N LEU A 19 -5.13 -17.93 27.39
CA LEU A 19 -5.41 -19.17 26.68
C LEU A 19 -6.83 -19.69 26.92
N ASP A 20 -7.63 -19.00 27.73
CA ASP A 20 -8.98 -19.46 28.06
C ASP A 20 -9.88 -19.38 26.81
N PRO A 21 -10.67 -20.43 26.51
CA PRO A 21 -11.63 -20.39 25.41
C PRO A 21 -12.72 -19.33 25.64
N ASP A 22 -13.05 -19.00 26.89
CA ASP A 22 -14.05 -17.98 27.24
C ASP A 22 -13.51 -16.55 26.99
N PRO A 23 -14.07 -15.79 26.03
CA PRO A 23 -13.70 -14.40 25.79
C PRO A 23 -13.86 -13.50 27.02
N ALA A 24 -14.76 -13.83 27.95
CA ALA A 24 -14.97 -13.09 29.20
C ALA A 24 -13.80 -13.24 30.18
N ILE A 25 -12.98 -14.28 30.05
CA ILE A 25 -11.74 -14.48 30.82
C ILE A 25 -10.54 -13.98 30.03
N ARG A 26 -10.49 -14.29 28.72
CA ARG A 26 -9.37 -13.94 27.84
C ARG A 26 -9.20 -12.43 27.65
N ARG A 27 -10.27 -11.70 27.29
CA ARG A 27 -10.17 -10.25 26.98
C ARG A 27 -9.73 -9.41 28.19
N PRO A 28 -10.25 -9.63 29.42
CA PRO A 28 -9.73 -8.91 30.58
C PRO A 28 -8.25 -9.22 30.87
N ALA A 29 -7.80 -10.44 30.60
CA ALA A 29 -6.39 -10.81 30.77
C ALA A 29 -5.48 -10.13 29.76
N GLU A 30 -5.88 -10.08 28.48
CA GLU A 30 -5.19 -9.32 27.42
C GLU A 30 -5.09 -7.84 27.80
N LYS A 31 -6.21 -7.21 28.19
CA LYS A 31 -6.25 -5.82 28.64
C LYS A 31 -5.37 -5.56 29.86
N PHE A 32 -5.31 -6.50 30.81
CA PHE A 32 -4.43 -6.37 31.97
C PHE A 32 -2.95 -6.37 31.53
N LEU A 33 -2.54 -7.33 30.71
CA LEU A 33 -1.17 -7.42 30.20
C LEU A 33 -0.77 -6.15 29.43
N GLU A 34 -1.66 -5.61 28.60
CA GLU A 34 -1.48 -4.32 27.92
C GLU A 34 -1.36 -3.15 28.92
N SER A 35 -2.18 -3.13 29.97
CA SER A 35 -2.15 -2.04 30.97
C SER A 35 -0.85 -1.98 31.78
N VAL A 36 -0.17 -3.12 31.97
CA VAL A 36 1.05 -3.21 32.77
C VAL A 36 2.34 -3.21 31.95
N GLU A 37 2.26 -3.32 30.61
CA GLU A 37 3.44 -3.48 29.75
C GLU A 37 4.40 -2.28 29.78
N GLY A 38 3.90 -1.08 30.11
CA GLY A 38 4.71 0.14 30.24
C GLY A 38 5.53 0.24 31.53
N ASN A 39 5.43 -0.74 32.43
CA ASN A 39 6.19 -0.74 33.67
C ASN A 39 7.63 -1.27 33.46
N GLN A 40 8.60 -0.62 34.08
CA GLN A 40 9.99 -1.10 34.12
C GLN A 40 10.09 -2.56 34.61
N ASN A 41 11.03 -3.32 34.03
CA ASN A 41 11.28 -4.76 34.20
C ASN A 41 10.17 -5.71 33.71
N TYR A 42 9.04 -5.23 33.19
CA TYR A 42 8.02 -6.08 32.58
C TYR A 42 8.60 -7.08 31.54
N PRO A 43 9.41 -6.64 30.55
CA PRO A 43 10.00 -7.58 29.61
C PRO A 43 10.97 -8.56 30.27
N LEU A 44 11.70 -8.13 31.32
CA LEU A 44 12.63 -9.00 32.05
C LEU A 44 11.90 -10.07 32.87
N LEU A 45 10.72 -9.76 33.40
CA LEU A 45 9.85 -10.76 34.03
C LEU A 45 9.40 -11.81 33.01
N LEU A 46 9.04 -11.42 31.79
CA LEU A 46 8.70 -12.38 30.72
C LEU A 46 9.90 -13.27 30.37
N LEU A 47 11.11 -12.71 30.21
CA LEU A 47 12.33 -13.50 29.97
C LEU A 47 12.64 -14.44 31.16
N THR A 48 12.41 -13.99 32.40
CA THR A 48 12.60 -14.83 33.59
C THR A 48 11.59 -15.97 33.64
N LEU A 49 10.33 -15.76 33.22
CA LEU A 49 9.34 -16.83 33.10
C LEU A 49 9.73 -17.87 32.06
N LEU A 50 10.31 -17.44 30.93
CA LEU A 50 10.84 -18.36 29.92
C LEU A 50 11.92 -19.27 30.48
N GLU A 51 12.83 -18.71 31.25
CA GLU A 51 13.95 -19.43 31.82
C GLU A 51 13.51 -20.38 32.95
N LYS A 52 12.76 -19.86 33.93
CA LYS A 52 12.50 -20.55 35.21
C LYS A 52 11.21 -21.37 35.26
N SER A 53 10.21 -21.09 34.42
CA SER A 53 8.95 -21.83 34.45
C SER A 53 9.18 -23.32 34.19
N GLN A 54 8.45 -24.20 34.86
CA GLN A 54 8.41 -25.63 34.52
C GLN A 54 7.29 -25.95 33.52
N ASP A 55 6.36 -25.01 33.32
CA ASP A 55 5.21 -25.16 32.44
C ASP A 55 5.57 -24.67 31.03
N ASN A 56 5.71 -25.61 30.08
CA ASN A 56 6.06 -25.32 28.69
C ASN A 56 5.04 -24.41 28.00
N VAL A 57 3.75 -24.53 28.35
CA VAL A 57 2.70 -23.68 27.79
C VAL A 57 2.94 -22.23 28.19
N ILE A 58 3.30 -21.99 29.45
CA ILE A 58 3.63 -20.65 29.94
C ILE A 58 4.89 -20.11 29.28
N LYS A 59 5.89 -20.94 29.03
CA LYS A 59 7.07 -20.50 28.27
C LYS A 59 6.68 -20.03 26.88
N VAL A 60 5.89 -20.81 26.14
CA VAL A 60 5.44 -20.40 24.80
C VAL A 60 4.65 -19.08 24.87
N CYS A 61 3.69 -18.96 25.78
CA CYS A 61 2.92 -17.72 25.98
C CYS A 61 3.80 -16.52 26.31
N ALA A 62 4.76 -16.67 27.22
CA ALA A 62 5.69 -15.60 27.58
C ALA A 62 6.54 -15.18 26.37
N SER A 63 6.98 -16.13 25.54
CA SER A 63 7.82 -15.82 24.35
C SER A 63 7.03 -15.07 23.28
N VAL A 64 5.77 -15.46 23.05
CA VAL A 64 4.86 -14.79 22.11
C VAL A 64 4.50 -13.39 22.63
N THR A 65 4.19 -13.27 23.92
CA THR A 65 3.87 -11.99 24.55
C THR A 65 5.07 -11.05 24.50
N PHE A 66 6.27 -11.55 24.80
CA PHE A 66 7.51 -10.80 24.69
C PHE A 66 7.76 -10.32 23.26
N LYS A 67 7.68 -11.22 22.26
CA LYS A 67 7.83 -10.84 20.84
C LYS A 67 6.84 -9.74 20.44
N ASN A 68 5.56 -9.89 20.81
CA ASN A 68 4.52 -8.90 20.49
C ASN A 68 4.76 -7.56 21.21
N TYR A 69 5.25 -7.59 22.45
CA TYR A 69 5.66 -6.41 23.19
C TYR A 69 6.81 -5.67 22.50
N ILE A 70 7.86 -6.39 22.08
CA ILE A 70 8.99 -5.83 21.33
C ILE A 70 8.53 -5.25 20.00
N LYS A 71 7.66 -5.97 19.25
CA LYS A 71 7.10 -5.49 17.97
C LYS A 71 6.38 -4.15 18.12
N ARG A 72 5.64 -3.94 19.23
CA ARG A 72 4.87 -2.71 19.47
C ARG A 72 5.72 -1.57 20.02
N ASN A 73 6.65 -1.85 20.91
CA ASN A 73 7.23 -0.84 21.80
C ASN A 73 8.74 -0.61 21.61
N TRP A 74 9.44 -1.44 20.80
CA TRP A 74 10.90 -1.31 20.65
C TRP A 74 11.30 -0.07 19.86
N ARG A 75 10.65 0.18 18.71
CA ARG A 75 10.89 1.39 17.92
C ARG A 75 10.44 2.61 18.72
N ILE A 76 11.29 3.61 18.82
CA ILE A 76 10.94 4.89 19.44
C ILE A 76 10.27 5.73 18.36
N VAL A 77 8.95 5.86 18.44
CA VAL A 77 8.16 6.73 17.56
C VAL A 77 8.11 8.12 18.18
N GLU A 78 8.40 9.16 17.39
CA GLU A 78 8.27 10.55 17.86
C GLU A 78 6.83 10.85 18.28
N ASP A 79 6.66 11.65 19.32
CA ASP A 79 5.37 12.03 19.92
C ASP A 79 4.58 10.88 20.62
N GLU A 80 5.08 9.64 20.61
CA GLU A 80 4.54 8.53 21.41
C GLU A 80 5.35 8.31 22.72
N PRO A 81 4.72 7.88 23.82
CA PRO A 81 5.44 7.59 25.06
C PRO A 81 6.32 6.35 24.90
N ASN A 82 7.63 6.50 25.14
CA ASN A 82 8.56 5.37 25.18
C ASN A 82 8.24 4.44 26.37
N LYS A 83 7.70 3.26 26.09
CA LYS A 83 7.31 2.27 27.10
C LYS A 83 8.43 1.35 27.57
N ILE A 84 9.61 1.37 26.92
CA ILE A 84 10.76 0.54 27.31
C ILE A 84 11.89 1.45 27.80
N CYS A 85 12.17 1.39 29.11
CA CYS A 85 13.25 2.17 29.69
C CYS A 85 14.63 1.66 29.22
N GLU A 86 15.65 2.53 29.27
CA GLU A 86 16.98 2.20 28.77
C GLU A 86 17.63 1.02 29.51
N ALA A 87 17.40 0.91 30.83
CA ALA A 87 17.89 -0.20 31.63
C ALA A 87 17.33 -1.55 31.15
N ASP A 88 16.04 -1.60 30.80
CA ASP A 88 15.41 -2.81 30.26
C ASP A 88 15.96 -3.15 28.88
N ARG A 89 16.19 -2.15 28.01
CA ARG A 89 16.79 -2.37 26.68
C ARG A 89 18.17 -3.01 26.78
N VAL A 90 19.03 -2.50 27.65
CA VAL A 90 20.37 -3.05 27.90
C VAL A 90 20.28 -4.47 28.45
N ALA A 91 19.43 -4.70 29.45
CA ALA A 91 19.27 -6.02 30.07
C ALA A 91 18.68 -7.07 29.11
N ILE A 92 17.74 -6.70 28.23
CA ILE A 92 17.21 -7.58 27.19
C ILE A 92 18.33 -8.00 26.24
N LYS A 93 19.09 -7.02 25.70
CA LYS A 93 20.20 -7.27 24.77
C LYS A 93 21.28 -8.18 25.38
N ALA A 94 21.54 -8.06 26.67
CA ALA A 94 22.53 -8.87 27.38
C ALA A 94 22.11 -10.34 27.61
N ASN A 95 20.81 -10.67 27.57
CA ASN A 95 20.31 -12.00 27.96
C ASN A 95 19.61 -12.77 26.84
N ILE A 96 18.99 -12.06 25.88
CA ILE A 96 18.06 -12.67 24.91
C ILE A 96 18.72 -13.71 24.01
N VAL A 97 19.96 -13.48 23.59
CA VAL A 97 20.70 -14.41 22.69
C VAL A 97 21.01 -15.71 23.42
N HIS A 98 21.56 -15.63 24.63
CA HIS A 98 21.84 -16.81 25.44
C HIS A 98 20.55 -17.62 25.73
N LEU A 99 19.48 -16.95 26.13
CA LEU A 99 18.20 -17.59 26.42
C LEU A 99 17.59 -18.24 25.17
N MET A 100 17.69 -17.61 24.01
CA MET A 100 17.25 -18.17 22.74
C MET A 100 17.99 -19.47 22.42
N LEU A 101 19.32 -19.50 22.63
CA LEU A 101 20.16 -20.66 22.29
C LEU A 101 19.97 -21.84 23.26
N SER A 102 19.61 -21.59 24.52
CA SER A 102 19.30 -22.64 25.50
C SER A 102 17.84 -23.11 25.46
N SER A 103 16.98 -22.44 24.67
CA SER A 103 15.56 -22.74 24.58
C SER A 103 15.23 -23.83 23.55
N PRO A 104 14.10 -24.56 23.72
CA PRO A 104 13.52 -25.44 22.69
C PRO A 104 13.18 -24.69 21.39
N GLU A 105 13.13 -25.40 20.26
CA GLU A 105 12.97 -24.82 18.91
C GLU A 105 11.78 -23.84 18.77
N GLN A 106 10.62 -24.16 19.34
CA GLN A 106 9.43 -23.29 19.27
C GLN A 106 9.66 -21.92 19.92
N ILE A 107 10.32 -21.89 21.07
CA ILE A 107 10.64 -20.66 21.81
C ILE A 107 11.81 -19.94 21.14
N GLN A 108 12.81 -20.70 20.67
CA GLN A 108 13.93 -20.19 19.89
C GLN A 108 13.44 -19.38 18.68
N LYS A 109 12.43 -19.87 17.94
CA LYS A 109 11.83 -19.13 16.82
C LYS A 109 11.20 -17.80 17.25
N GLN A 110 10.43 -17.77 18.35
CA GLN A 110 9.81 -16.53 18.83
C GLN A 110 10.85 -15.50 19.30
N LEU A 111 11.90 -15.96 19.97
CA LEU A 111 13.00 -15.08 20.41
C LEU A 111 13.87 -14.60 19.23
N SER A 112 14.08 -15.44 18.21
CA SER A 112 14.76 -15.06 16.97
C SER A 112 14.02 -13.93 16.24
N ASP A 113 12.69 -14.01 16.15
CA ASP A 113 11.86 -12.93 15.60
C ASP A 113 12.00 -11.64 16.43
N ALA A 114 11.99 -11.74 17.76
CA ALA A 114 12.18 -10.58 18.64
C ALA A 114 13.57 -9.95 18.49
N ILE A 115 14.63 -10.76 18.41
CA ILE A 115 16.00 -10.29 18.13
C ILE A 115 16.06 -9.58 16.78
N SER A 116 15.33 -10.07 15.77
CA SER A 116 15.29 -9.46 14.44
C SER A 116 14.65 -8.07 14.45
N ILE A 117 13.59 -7.88 15.24
CA ILE A 117 12.97 -6.57 15.46
C ILE A 117 13.93 -5.64 16.18
N ILE A 118 14.58 -6.11 17.26
CA ILE A 118 15.56 -5.30 18.00
C ILE A 118 16.73 -4.91 17.10
N GLY A 119 17.29 -5.86 16.36
CA GLY A 119 18.40 -5.65 15.44
C GLY A 119 18.02 -4.79 14.22
N ARG A 120 16.74 -4.54 13.96
CA ARG A 120 16.33 -3.52 12.98
C ARG A 120 16.56 -2.10 13.47
N GLU A 121 16.39 -1.86 14.75
CA GLU A 121 16.46 -0.53 15.34
C GLU A 121 17.82 -0.24 15.99
N ASP A 122 18.48 -1.26 16.53
CA ASP A 122 19.65 -1.09 17.40
C ASP A 122 20.97 -1.59 16.77
N PHE A 123 20.96 -2.61 15.92
CA PHE A 123 22.18 -3.15 15.33
C PHE A 123 22.64 -2.30 14.13
N PRO A 124 23.95 -1.98 13.99
CA PRO A 124 25.05 -2.39 14.86
C PRO A 124 25.40 -1.39 15.97
N GLN A 125 24.99 -0.12 15.84
CA GLN A 125 25.47 1.00 16.67
C GLN A 125 25.13 0.85 18.17
N LYS A 126 23.88 0.48 18.47
CA LYS A 126 23.38 0.30 19.85
C LYS A 126 23.47 -1.14 20.34
N TRP A 127 23.91 -2.07 19.51
CA TRP A 127 24.11 -3.48 19.87
C TRP A 127 25.37 -4.08 19.23
N PRO A 128 26.56 -3.55 19.57
CA PRO A 128 27.81 -3.92 18.87
C PRO A 128 28.25 -5.36 19.13
N ASP A 129 27.95 -5.92 20.31
CA ASP A 129 28.41 -7.27 20.71
C ASP A 129 27.65 -8.43 20.05
N LEU A 130 26.50 -8.15 19.40
CA LEU A 130 25.60 -9.17 18.85
C LEU A 130 26.31 -10.11 17.87
N LEU A 131 27.10 -9.56 16.93
CA LEU A 131 27.82 -10.36 15.94
C LEU A 131 28.88 -11.25 16.61
N THR A 132 29.69 -10.67 17.49
CA THR A 132 30.75 -11.39 18.20
C THR A 132 30.17 -12.54 19.02
N GLU A 133 29.05 -12.31 19.72
CA GLU A 133 28.37 -13.36 20.47
C GLU A 133 27.87 -14.47 19.54
N MET A 134 27.21 -14.12 18.43
CA MET A 134 26.71 -15.11 17.45
C MET A 134 27.85 -15.95 16.85
N VAL A 135 28.93 -15.31 16.39
CA VAL A 135 30.06 -15.97 15.74
C VAL A 135 30.78 -16.94 16.68
N ASN A 136 30.99 -16.55 17.95
CA ASN A 136 31.65 -17.40 18.94
C ASN A 136 30.88 -18.72 19.17
N ARG A 137 29.57 -18.73 18.99
CA ARG A 137 28.71 -19.91 19.17
C ARG A 137 28.82 -20.92 18.03
N PHE A 138 29.38 -20.56 16.87
CA PHE A 138 29.67 -21.53 15.82
C PHE A 138 30.71 -22.57 16.23
N GLN A 139 31.54 -22.28 17.23
CA GLN A 139 32.54 -23.21 17.76
C GLN A 139 31.97 -24.21 18.77
N SER A 140 30.67 -24.17 19.09
CA SER A 140 30.07 -25.03 20.11
C SER A 140 30.08 -26.53 19.75
N GLY A 141 30.11 -26.85 18.46
CA GLY A 141 29.88 -28.21 17.96
C GLY A 141 28.43 -28.70 18.12
N ASP A 142 27.55 -27.90 18.73
CA ASP A 142 26.14 -28.22 18.95
C ASP A 142 25.29 -27.56 17.86
N PHE A 143 24.72 -28.40 16.98
CA PHE A 143 23.90 -27.92 15.88
C PHE A 143 22.56 -27.31 16.29
N HIS A 144 22.06 -27.58 17.50
CA HIS A 144 20.90 -26.85 18.05
C HIS A 144 21.24 -25.38 18.25
N VAL A 145 22.42 -25.11 18.81
CA VAL A 145 22.97 -23.76 19.00
C VAL A 145 23.33 -23.12 17.67
N ILE A 146 24.02 -23.84 16.79
CA ILE A 146 24.45 -23.32 15.48
C ILE A 146 23.22 -22.93 14.64
N ASN A 147 22.20 -23.80 14.54
CA ASN A 147 20.99 -23.49 13.79
C ASN A 147 20.22 -22.32 14.40
N GLY A 148 20.19 -22.20 15.73
CA GLY A 148 19.63 -21.02 16.40
C GLY A 148 20.31 -19.72 15.98
N VAL A 149 21.64 -19.70 15.92
CA VAL A 149 22.40 -18.55 15.42
C VAL A 149 22.14 -18.28 13.95
N LEU A 150 22.17 -19.31 13.10
CA LEU A 150 21.95 -19.16 11.66
C LEU A 150 20.54 -18.63 11.34
N ARG A 151 19.50 -19.08 12.07
CA ARG A 151 18.13 -18.57 11.94
C ARG A 151 18.06 -17.08 12.29
N THR A 152 18.68 -16.68 13.39
CA THR A 152 18.70 -15.28 13.84
C THR A 152 19.48 -14.38 12.89
N ALA A 153 20.66 -14.82 12.43
CA ALA A 153 21.41 -14.11 11.42
C ALA A 153 20.62 -14.00 10.10
N HIS A 154 19.93 -15.07 9.69
CA HIS A 154 19.12 -15.04 8.47
C HIS A 154 18.01 -14.01 8.57
N SER A 155 17.27 -13.99 9.68
CA SER A 155 16.20 -13.03 9.91
C SER A 155 16.71 -11.58 9.99
N LEU A 156 17.91 -11.36 10.55
CA LEU A 156 18.54 -10.03 10.62
C LEU A 156 18.98 -9.54 9.22
N PHE A 157 19.61 -10.41 8.42
CA PHE A 157 20.22 -10.03 7.15
C PHE A 157 19.29 -10.18 5.94
N LYS A 158 18.15 -10.88 6.06
CA LYS A 158 17.16 -11.01 4.97
C LYS A 158 16.69 -9.64 4.46
N ARG A 159 16.60 -8.62 5.33
CA ARG A 159 16.21 -7.25 4.95
C ARG A 159 17.12 -6.63 3.91
N TYR A 160 18.40 -7.02 3.86
CA TYR A 160 19.37 -6.50 2.88
C TYR A 160 18.93 -6.76 1.44
N ARG A 161 18.01 -7.71 1.20
CA ARG A 161 17.47 -8.01 -0.13
C ARG A 161 16.47 -6.96 -0.64
N HIS A 162 15.90 -6.17 0.27
CA HIS A 162 14.76 -5.29 -0.02
C HIS A 162 15.03 -3.83 0.39
N GLU A 163 16.03 -3.57 1.23
CA GLU A 163 16.41 -2.21 1.63
C GLU A 163 17.10 -1.45 0.49
N PHE A 164 16.80 -0.15 0.40
CA PHE A 164 17.46 0.75 -0.54
C PHE A 164 18.92 0.98 -0.15
N LYS A 165 19.76 1.23 -1.17
CA LYS A 165 21.20 1.49 -0.97
C LYS A 165 21.39 2.80 -0.17
N SER A 166 22.13 2.70 0.94
CA SER A 166 22.52 3.86 1.76
C SER A 166 23.90 3.64 2.38
N ASN A 167 24.56 4.73 2.79
CA ASN A 167 25.86 4.65 3.46
C ASN A 167 25.77 3.92 4.80
N GLU A 168 24.66 4.10 5.52
CA GLU A 168 24.38 3.42 6.78
C GLU A 168 24.26 1.90 6.57
N LEU A 169 23.48 1.47 5.58
CA LEU A 169 23.30 0.06 5.25
C LEU A 169 24.63 -0.59 4.85
N TRP A 170 25.42 0.07 4.01
CA TRP A 170 26.71 -0.47 3.56
C TRP A 170 27.75 -0.54 4.68
N THR A 171 27.75 0.43 5.59
CA THR A 171 28.61 0.39 6.78
C THR A 171 28.25 -0.78 7.68
N GLU A 172 26.96 -1.07 7.85
CA GLU A 172 26.49 -2.25 8.58
C GLU A 172 26.89 -3.55 7.88
N ILE A 173 26.61 -3.68 6.57
CA ILE A 173 26.97 -4.88 5.80
C ILE A 173 28.47 -5.14 5.87
N LYS A 174 29.32 -4.11 5.75
CA LYS A 174 30.77 -4.25 5.88
C LYS A 174 31.18 -4.81 7.25
N LEU A 175 30.63 -4.26 8.33
CA LEU A 175 30.87 -4.76 9.69
C LEU A 175 30.46 -6.25 9.83
N VAL A 176 29.32 -6.62 9.24
CA VAL A 176 28.87 -8.02 9.21
C VAL A 176 29.85 -8.90 8.44
N LEU A 177 30.30 -8.47 7.26
CA LEU A 177 31.22 -9.23 6.43
C LEU A 177 32.56 -9.48 7.14
N ASP A 178 33.14 -8.44 7.74
CA ASP A 178 34.43 -8.49 8.45
C ASP A 178 34.39 -9.52 9.61
N ALA A 179 33.26 -9.64 10.30
CA ALA A 179 33.10 -10.55 11.44
C ALA A 179 32.55 -11.94 11.07
N PHE A 180 31.71 -12.04 10.03
CA PHE A 180 30.83 -13.20 9.81
C PHE A 180 31.19 -14.02 8.57
N ALA A 181 31.80 -13.43 7.53
CA ALA A 181 32.00 -14.12 6.25
C ALA A 181 32.96 -15.32 6.35
N LEU A 182 34.10 -15.15 7.04
CA LEU A 182 35.07 -16.21 7.27
C LEU A 182 34.51 -17.33 8.18
N PRO A 183 33.94 -17.04 9.37
CA PRO A 183 33.32 -18.07 10.20
C PRO A 183 32.19 -18.83 9.50
N LEU A 184 31.34 -18.15 8.73
CA LEU A 184 30.27 -18.79 7.96
C LEU A 184 30.83 -19.73 6.90
N THR A 185 31.89 -19.33 6.19
CA THR A 185 32.54 -20.16 5.18
C THR A 185 33.23 -21.38 5.78
N ASN A 186 33.86 -21.23 6.94
CA ASN A 186 34.46 -22.36 7.67
C ASN A 186 33.38 -23.33 8.16
N LEU A 187 32.26 -22.81 8.69
CA LEU A 187 31.12 -23.62 9.10
C LEU A 187 30.51 -24.38 7.92
N PHE A 188 30.37 -23.73 6.76
CA PHE A 188 29.90 -24.35 5.52
C PHE A 188 30.75 -25.56 5.13
N LYS A 189 32.08 -25.38 5.07
CA LYS A 189 33.03 -26.47 4.77
C LYS A 189 32.89 -27.62 5.77
N ALA A 190 32.90 -27.30 7.07
CA ALA A 190 32.81 -28.30 8.14
C ALA A 190 31.48 -29.07 8.10
N THR A 191 30.37 -28.39 7.82
CA THR A 191 29.05 -29.03 7.73
C THR A 191 28.98 -29.99 6.54
N ILE A 192 29.58 -29.65 5.39
CA ILE A 192 29.66 -30.55 4.23
C ILE A 192 30.52 -31.79 4.54
N GLU A 193 31.65 -31.62 5.22
CA GLU A 193 32.50 -32.73 5.65
C GLU A 193 31.77 -33.65 6.63
N LEU A 194 30.99 -33.08 7.56
CA LEU A 194 30.14 -33.83 8.48
C LEU A 194 29.02 -34.57 7.73
N CYS A 195 28.42 -34.00 6.69
CA CYS A 195 27.45 -34.73 5.85
C CYS A 195 28.07 -35.98 5.22
N SER A 196 29.34 -35.88 4.79
CA SER A 196 30.07 -37.02 4.23
C SER A 196 30.39 -38.08 5.29
N THR A 197 30.75 -37.63 6.50
CA THR A 197 31.07 -38.50 7.64
C THR A 197 29.83 -39.23 8.18
N HIS A 198 28.69 -38.55 8.24
CA HIS A 198 27.41 -39.04 8.75
C HIS A 198 26.46 -39.48 7.63
N ALA A 199 26.98 -39.86 6.45
CA ALA A 199 26.19 -40.12 5.25
C ALA A 199 25.11 -41.21 5.40
N ASN A 200 25.22 -42.08 6.40
CA ASN A 200 24.25 -43.14 6.70
C ASN A 200 23.33 -42.84 7.90
N ASP A 201 23.48 -41.68 8.55
CA ASP A 201 22.67 -41.25 9.70
C ASP A 201 21.64 -40.22 9.24
N ALA A 202 20.40 -40.69 9.03
CA ALA A 202 19.30 -39.83 8.58
C ALA A 202 19.01 -38.68 9.56
N SER A 203 19.17 -38.89 10.86
CA SER A 203 18.90 -37.87 11.88
C SER A 203 19.93 -36.75 11.85
N ALA A 204 21.21 -37.12 11.77
CA ALA A 204 22.30 -36.17 11.62
C ALA A 204 22.20 -35.40 10.29
N LEU A 205 21.94 -36.11 9.18
CA LEU A 205 21.79 -35.47 7.87
C LEU A 205 20.66 -34.43 7.85
N ARG A 206 19.51 -34.69 8.47
CA ARG A 206 18.42 -33.70 8.54
C ARG A 206 18.84 -32.42 9.25
N ILE A 207 19.57 -32.56 10.36
CA ILE A 207 20.09 -31.40 11.11
C ILE A 207 21.11 -30.62 10.27
N LEU A 208 22.07 -31.32 9.66
CA LEU A 208 23.13 -30.72 8.86
C LEU A 208 22.58 -30.02 7.60
N PHE A 209 21.61 -30.62 6.91
CA PHE A 209 20.98 -30.01 5.73
C PHE A 209 20.14 -28.79 6.10
N SER A 210 19.48 -28.80 7.26
CA SER A 210 18.82 -27.59 7.79
C SER A 210 19.84 -26.45 7.96
N SER A 211 21.03 -26.75 8.48
CA SER A 211 22.12 -25.78 8.56
C SER A 211 22.58 -25.29 7.19
N LEU A 212 22.79 -26.20 6.23
CA LEU A 212 23.21 -25.84 4.86
C LEU A 212 22.20 -24.94 4.16
N ILE A 213 20.89 -25.14 4.36
CA ILE A 213 19.84 -24.27 3.82
C ILE A 213 19.99 -22.85 4.39
N LEU A 214 20.14 -22.73 5.72
CA LEU A 214 20.29 -21.43 6.38
C LEU A 214 21.59 -20.73 5.97
N ILE A 215 22.70 -21.46 5.88
CA ILE A 215 23.99 -20.97 5.40
C ILE A 215 23.86 -20.46 3.95
N SER A 216 23.16 -21.21 3.09
CA SER A 216 22.94 -20.82 1.68
C SER A 216 22.05 -19.58 1.57
N LYS A 217 21.04 -19.44 2.44
CA LYS A 217 20.20 -18.24 2.55
C LYS A 217 20.99 -17.02 3.06
N LEU A 218 21.91 -17.22 4.00
CA LEU A 218 22.81 -16.18 4.50
C LEU A 218 23.77 -15.72 3.42
N PHE A 219 24.38 -16.66 2.69
CA PHE A 219 25.20 -16.36 1.51
C PHE A 219 24.43 -15.49 0.52
N TYR A 220 23.18 -15.85 0.18
CA TYR A 220 22.32 -15.03 -0.69
C TYR A 220 22.15 -13.61 -0.15
N SER A 221 21.77 -13.45 1.12
CA SER A 221 21.54 -12.14 1.72
C SER A 221 22.79 -11.26 1.74
N LEU A 222 23.95 -11.84 2.08
CA LEU A 222 25.22 -11.12 2.18
C LEU A 222 25.80 -10.74 0.82
N ASN A 223 25.40 -11.44 -0.25
CA ASN A 223 25.81 -11.15 -1.62
C ASN A 223 24.73 -10.44 -2.43
N PHE A 224 23.61 -10.02 -1.83
CA PHE A 224 22.50 -9.49 -2.61
C PHE A 224 22.75 -8.05 -3.09
N GLN A 225 23.29 -7.19 -2.24
CA GLN A 225 23.49 -5.77 -2.51
C GLN A 225 24.71 -5.50 -3.41
N ASP A 226 25.76 -6.27 -3.18
CA ASP A 226 27.03 -6.25 -3.89
C ASP A 226 27.77 -7.58 -3.71
N LEU A 227 28.86 -7.81 -4.46
CA LEU A 227 29.77 -8.95 -4.29
C LEU A 227 30.89 -8.57 -3.31
N PRO A 228 30.92 -9.12 -2.08
CA PRO A 228 31.99 -8.83 -1.14
C PRO A 228 33.31 -9.46 -1.55
N GLU A 229 34.43 -8.73 -1.39
CA GLU A 229 35.80 -9.18 -1.69
C GLU A 229 36.09 -10.57 -1.12
N PHE A 230 35.67 -10.83 0.13
CA PHE A 230 35.86 -12.12 0.76
C PHE A 230 35.17 -13.28 0.02
N PHE A 231 33.94 -13.08 -0.47
CA PHE A 231 33.20 -14.10 -1.20
C PHE A 231 33.71 -14.25 -2.64
N GLU A 232 34.20 -13.18 -3.25
CA GLU A 232 34.92 -13.21 -4.52
C GLU A 232 36.20 -14.07 -4.41
N ASP A 233 37.04 -13.80 -3.42
CA ASP A 233 38.28 -14.56 -3.14
C ASP A 233 38.01 -16.04 -2.84
N ASN A 234 36.88 -16.34 -2.19
CA ASN A 234 36.48 -17.70 -1.82
C ASN A 234 35.44 -18.31 -2.77
N MET A 235 35.22 -17.71 -3.95
CA MET A 235 34.16 -18.12 -4.85
C MET A 235 34.33 -19.58 -5.31
N GLU A 236 35.56 -20.04 -5.53
CA GLU A 236 35.85 -21.43 -5.90
C GLU A 236 35.38 -22.42 -4.81
N THR A 237 35.58 -22.07 -3.54
CA THR A 237 35.07 -22.87 -2.41
C THR A 237 33.56 -22.97 -2.50
N TRP A 238 32.86 -21.84 -2.62
CA TRP A 238 31.40 -21.81 -2.57
C TRP A 238 30.79 -22.51 -3.79
N MET A 239 31.24 -22.17 -5.00
CA MET A 239 30.67 -22.67 -6.24
C MET A 239 30.90 -24.17 -6.45
N ASN A 240 32.08 -24.71 -6.09
CA ASN A 240 32.33 -26.15 -6.20
C ASN A 240 31.46 -26.95 -5.22
N ASN A 241 31.29 -26.47 -4.00
CA ASN A 241 30.47 -27.12 -2.98
C ASN A 241 28.97 -27.00 -3.29
N PHE A 242 28.49 -25.82 -3.72
CA PHE A 242 27.12 -25.66 -4.20
C PHE A 242 26.80 -26.55 -5.39
N HIS A 243 27.71 -26.63 -6.38
CA HIS A 243 27.53 -27.56 -7.49
C HIS A 243 27.44 -29.02 -6.99
N THR A 244 28.30 -29.42 -6.05
CA THR A 244 28.30 -30.77 -5.48
C THR A 244 26.97 -31.08 -4.80
N LEU A 245 26.49 -30.17 -3.95
CA LEU A 245 25.20 -30.26 -3.25
C LEU A 245 24.01 -30.26 -4.22
N LEU A 246 24.09 -29.49 -5.31
CA LEU A 246 23.05 -29.44 -6.34
C LEU A 246 22.91 -30.78 -7.07
N THR A 247 24.03 -31.44 -7.35
CA THR A 247 24.06 -32.75 -8.03
C THR A 247 23.94 -33.94 -7.08
N LEU A 248 23.93 -33.71 -5.76
CA LEU A 248 23.82 -34.77 -4.77
C LEU A 248 22.41 -35.38 -4.80
N ASP A 249 22.35 -36.70 -4.75
CA ASP A 249 21.13 -37.43 -4.44
C ASP A 249 21.37 -38.27 -3.18
N ASN A 250 20.41 -38.26 -2.27
CA ASN A 250 20.49 -39.03 -1.03
C ASN A 250 19.10 -39.50 -0.61
N LYS A 251 18.89 -40.81 -0.69
CA LYS A 251 17.62 -41.49 -0.34
C LYS A 251 17.17 -41.24 1.10
N LEU A 252 18.08 -40.97 2.04
CA LEU A 252 17.72 -40.71 3.44
C LEU A 252 17.11 -39.32 3.67
N LEU A 253 17.27 -38.41 2.71
CA LEU A 253 16.73 -37.05 2.75
C LEU A 253 15.48 -36.89 1.88
N GLN A 254 15.16 -37.90 1.06
CA GLN A 254 13.93 -37.93 0.30
C GLN A 254 12.75 -38.04 1.26
N THR A 255 11.71 -37.27 0.97
CA THR A 255 10.44 -37.34 1.66
C THR A 255 9.45 -38.17 0.84
N ASP A 256 8.69 -39.02 1.54
CA ASP A 256 7.58 -39.79 0.96
C ASP A 256 6.36 -38.90 0.70
N ASP A 257 6.34 -37.68 1.27
CA ASP A 257 5.32 -36.68 1.01
C ASP A 257 5.41 -36.21 -0.45
N GLU A 258 4.29 -36.11 -1.17
CA GLU A 258 4.22 -35.62 -2.56
C GLU A 258 3.99 -34.10 -2.64
N GLU A 259 3.59 -33.46 -1.52
CA GLU A 259 3.26 -32.04 -1.40
C GLU A 259 4.38 -31.24 -0.72
N GLU A 260 4.96 -31.74 0.37
CA GLU A 260 5.99 -31.01 1.13
C GLU A 260 7.41 -31.30 0.60
N ALA A 261 8.16 -30.25 0.27
CA ALA A 261 9.55 -30.35 -0.17
C ALA A 261 10.47 -30.87 0.94
N GLY A 262 11.28 -31.87 0.62
CA GLY A 262 12.33 -32.34 1.51
C GLY A 262 13.48 -31.34 1.67
N LEU A 263 14.35 -31.58 2.64
CA LEU A 263 15.51 -30.72 2.90
C LEU A 263 16.50 -30.68 1.72
N LEU A 264 16.57 -31.76 0.94
CA LEU A 264 17.42 -31.81 -0.25
C LEU A 264 16.88 -30.85 -1.32
N GLU A 265 15.59 -30.90 -1.59
CA GLU A 265 14.89 -30.04 -2.55
C GLU A 265 14.98 -28.57 -2.15
N LEU A 266 14.74 -28.26 -0.87
CA LEU A 266 14.85 -26.89 -0.34
C LEU A 266 16.27 -26.33 -0.48
N LEU A 267 17.29 -27.16 -0.24
CA LEU A 267 18.69 -26.74 -0.41
C LEU A 267 19.02 -26.51 -1.88
N LYS A 268 18.65 -27.43 -2.76
CA LYS A 268 18.87 -27.29 -4.21
C LYS A 268 18.17 -26.04 -4.75
N SER A 269 16.97 -25.74 -4.27
CA SER A 269 16.21 -24.55 -4.68
C SER A 269 16.94 -23.27 -4.28
N GLN A 270 17.43 -23.21 -3.03
CA GLN A 270 18.21 -22.07 -2.57
C GLN A 270 19.53 -21.92 -3.35
N ILE A 271 20.14 -23.03 -3.77
CA ILE A 271 21.35 -23.00 -4.61
C ILE A 271 21.02 -22.44 -6.01
N CYS A 272 19.87 -22.79 -6.59
CA CYS A 272 19.39 -22.18 -7.84
C CYS A 272 19.26 -20.66 -7.70
N ASP A 273 18.70 -20.15 -6.59
CA ASP A 273 18.62 -18.71 -6.33
C ASP A 273 20.00 -18.07 -6.23
N ASN A 274 20.92 -18.71 -5.51
CA ASN A 274 22.29 -18.23 -5.35
C ASN A 274 23.01 -18.15 -6.72
N ALA A 275 22.85 -19.19 -7.55
CA ALA A 275 23.43 -19.23 -8.89
C ALA A 275 22.77 -18.19 -9.81
N ALA A 276 21.46 -17.99 -9.71
CA ALA A 276 20.73 -16.99 -10.49
C ALA A 276 21.15 -15.57 -10.12
N LEU A 277 21.32 -15.28 -8.82
CA LEU A 277 21.84 -14.00 -8.34
C LEU A 277 23.21 -13.69 -8.95
N TYR A 278 24.12 -14.67 -8.91
CA TYR A 278 25.47 -14.51 -9.45
C TYR A 278 25.48 -14.38 -10.97
N ALA A 279 24.70 -15.19 -11.70
CA ALA A 279 24.54 -15.04 -13.14
C ALA A 279 23.93 -13.69 -13.53
N GLN A 280 23.09 -13.09 -12.68
CA GLN A 280 22.43 -11.82 -12.95
C GLN A 280 23.26 -10.59 -12.59
N LYS A 281 23.96 -10.62 -11.45
CA LYS A 281 24.65 -9.45 -10.90
C LYS A 281 26.17 -9.51 -11.02
N TYR A 282 26.76 -10.70 -10.98
CA TYR A 282 28.22 -10.92 -10.88
C TYR A 282 28.68 -11.86 -12.01
N ASP A 283 28.23 -11.53 -13.22
CA ASP A 283 28.39 -12.38 -14.40
C ASP A 283 29.87 -12.59 -14.77
N GLU A 284 30.67 -11.53 -14.65
CA GLU A 284 32.09 -11.52 -15.02
C GLU A 284 32.88 -12.54 -14.18
N GLU A 285 32.63 -12.59 -12.87
CA GLU A 285 33.27 -13.51 -11.94
C GLU A 285 32.67 -14.93 -12.04
N PHE A 286 31.37 -15.03 -12.30
CA PHE A 286 30.63 -16.30 -12.33
C PHE A 286 30.80 -17.07 -13.64
N GLN A 287 31.22 -16.41 -14.72
CA GLN A 287 31.33 -16.96 -16.07
C GLN A 287 32.02 -18.33 -16.14
N ARG A 288 33.11 -18.54 -15.39
CA ARG A 288 33.85 -19.82 -15.37
C ARG A 288 33.09 -21.00 -14.74
N TYR A 289 32.13 -20.72 -13.87
CA TYR A 289 31.32 -21.75 -13.19
C TYR A 289 30.00 -22.02 -13.93
N LEU A 290 29.49 -21.02 -14.63
CA LEU A 290 28.17 -21.04 -15.24
C LEU A 290 27.88 -22.29 -16.09
N PRO A 291 28.75 -22.76 -17.02
CA PRO A 291 28.42 -23.92 -17.86
C PRO A 291 28.11 -25.20 -17.06
N ARG A 292 28.78 -25.38 -15.91
CA ARG A 292 28.54 -26.52 -15.02
C ARG A 292 27.19 -26.41 -14.32
N PHE A 293 26.82 -25.21 -13.85
CA PHE A 293 25.50 -24.96 -13.26
C PHE A 293 24.38 -25.10 -14.29
N VAL A 294 24.55 -24.58 -15.52
CA VAL A 294 23.60 -24.77 -16.61
C VAL A 294 23.37 -26.26 -16.89
N THR A 295 24.44 -27.05 -16.99
CA THR A 295 24.34 -28.51 -17.23
C THR A 295 23.66 -29.22 -16.05
N ALA A 296 24.01 -28.88 -14.82
CA ALA A 296 23.43 -29.50 -13.62
C ALA A 296 21.94 -29.17 -13.45
N ILE A 297 21.57 -27.90 -13.63
CA ILE A 297 20.18 -27.42 -13.53
C ILE A 297 19.34 -27.95 -14.68
N TRP A 298 19.91 -28.05 -15.88
CA TRP A 298 19.27 -28.72 -17.01
C TRP A 298 18.94 -30.18 -16.71
N ASN A 299 19.93 -30.95 -16.24
CA ASN A 299 19.72 -32.36 -15.89
C ASN A 299 18.72 -32.50 -14.74
N LEU A 300 18.75 -31.58 -13.76
CA LEU A 300 17.77 -31.52 -12.69
C LEU A 300 16.35 -31.36 -13.26
N LEU A 301 16.11 -30.37 -14.11
CA LEU A 301 14.79 -30.13 -14.72
C LEU A 301 14.28 -31.31 -15.56
N VAL A 302 15.17 -32.05 -16.22
CA VAL A 302 14.80 -33.23 -17.03
C VAL A 302 14.52 -34.47 -16.16
N THR A 303 15.07 -34.54 -14.95
CA THR A 303 14.96 -35.71 -14.06
C THR A 303 13.95 -35.55 -12.93
N THR A 304 13.56 -34.31 -12.61
CA THR A 304 12.57 -34.00 -11.59
C THR A 304 11.13 -34.19 -12.12
N GLY A 305 10.28 -34.82 -11.32
CA GLY A 305 8.90 -35.13 -11.69
C GLY A 305 7.93 -33.94 -11.56
N GLN A 306 6.63 -34.24 -11.67
CA GLN A 306 5.53 -33.26 -11.70
C GLN A 306 4.86 -33.03 -10.33
N GLU A 307 5.34 -33.70 -9.29
CA GLU A 307 4.85 -33.63 -7.91
C GLU A 307 5.03 -32.21 -7.33
N VAL A 308 4.08 -31.81 -6.47
CA VAL A 308 4.00 -30.46 -5.91
C VAL A 308 5.22 -30.12 -5.04
N LYS A 309 5.79 -31.10 -4.34
CA LYS A 309 7.02 -30.93 -3.54
C LYS A 309 8.22 -30.38 -4.31
N TYR A 310 8.23 -30.56 -5.63
CA TYR A 310 9.30 -30.10 -6.49
C TYR A 310 9.03 -28.72 -7.11
N ASP A 311 7.85 -28.12 -6.91
CA ASP A 311 7.45 -26.87 -7.57
C ASP A 311 8.43 -25.74 -7.30
N LEU A 312 8.78 -25.49 -6.04
CA LEU A 312 9.75 -24.44 -5.69
C LEU A 312 11.11 -24.67 -6.37
N LEU A 313 11.58 -25.91 -6.35
CA LEU A 313 12.86 -26.28 -6.96
C LEU A 313 12.85 -26.07 -8.47
N VAL A 314 11.81 -26.56 -9.14
CA VAL A 314 11.63 -26.47 -10.59
C VAL A 314 11.46 -25.01 -11.01
N SER A 315 10.68 -24.23 -10.28
CA SER A 315 10.49 -22.79 -10.54
C SER A 315 11.82 -22.03 -10.47
N ASN A 316 12.60 -22.20 -9.40
CA ASN A 316 13.89 -21.50 -9.26
C ASN A 316 14.92 -21.99 -10.28
N ALA A 317 14.90 -23.29 -10.61
CA ALA A 317 15.75 -23.87 -11.66
C ALA A 317 15.42 -23.33 -13.06
N ILE A 318 14.13 -23.21 -13.41
CA ILE A 318 13.70 -22.60 -14.68
C ILE A 318 14.04 -21.11 -14.68
N GLN A 319 13.83 -20.39 -13.57
CA GLN A 319 14.16 -18.97 -13.45
C GLN A 319 15.66 -18.71 -13.63
N PHE A 320 16.51 -19.59 -13.12
CA PHE A 320 17.94 -19.58 -13.43
C PHE A 320 18.18 -19.65 -14.95
N LEU A 321 17.62 -20.66 -15.64
CA LEU A 321 17.79 -20.79 -17.09
C LEU A 321 17.26 -19.58 -17.86
N ALA A 322 16.11 -19.03 -17.45
CA ALA A 322 15.53 -17.83 -18.03
C ALA A 322 16.47 -16.63 -17.90
N SER A 323 17.09 -16.46 -16.73
CA SER A 323 18.05 -15.37 -16.50
C SER A 323 19.35 -15.50 -17.32
N VAL A 324 19.78 -16.73 -17.60
CA VAL A 324 20.98 -17.01 -18.40
C VAL A 324 20.69 -16.82 -19.89
N CYS A 325 19.55 -17.29 -20.40
CA CYS A 325 19.23 -17.19 -21.82
C CYS A 325 18.98 -15.75 -22.29
N GLU A 326 18.65 -14.84 -21.37
CA GLU A 326 18.51 -13.40 -21.66
C GLU A 326 19.85 -12.66 -21.88
N ARG A 327 20.99 -13.32 -21.64
CA ARG A 327 22.33 -12.72 -21.77
C ARG A 327 22.92 -12.94 -23.17
N PRO A 328 23.33 -11.88 -23.89
CA PRO A 328 23.89 -12.00 -25.24
C PRO A 328 25.11 -12.94 -25.34
N HIS A 329 25.99 -12.94 -24.33
CA HIS A 329 27.23 -13.73 -24.33
C HIS A 329 27.01 -15.24 -24.08
N TYR A 330 25.85 -15.64 -23.57
CA TYR A 330 25.47 -17.05 -23.35
C TYR A 330 24.53 -17.60 -24.42
N LYS A 331 24.27 -16.81 -25.46
CA LYS A 331 23.44 -17.20 -26.60
C LYS A 331 23.89 -18.55 -27.20
N ASN A 332 25.19 -18.78 -27.29
CA ASN A 332 25.77 -20.01 -27.82
C ASN A 332 25.39 -21.28 -27.03
N LEU A 333 24.98 -21.16 -25.75
CA LEU A 333 24.50 -22.30 -24.97
C LEU A 333 23.10 -22.76 -25.41
N PHE A 334 22.34 -21.89 -26.09
CA PHE A 334 20.95 -22.12 -26.48
C PHE A 334 20.72 -22.04 -28.00
N GLU A 335 21.74 -21.76 -28.81
CA GLU A 335 21.58 -21.56 -30.25
C GLU A 335 21.36 -22.84 -31.05
N ASP A 336 21.77 -23.99 -30.51
CA ASP A 336 21.55 -25.28 -31.15
C ASP A 336 20.06 -25.61 -31.22
N GLN A 337 19.58 -25.97 -32.41
CA GLN A 337 18.17 -26.26 -32.66
C GLN A 337 17.68 -27.45 -31.81
N ASN A 338 18.52 -28.47 -31.57
CA ASN A 338 18.11 -29.62 -30.75
C ASN A 338 18.03 -29.23 -29.28
N THR A 339 18.91 -28.35 -28.80
CA THR A 339 18.82 -27.76 -27.46
C THR A 339 17.51 -26.98 -27.31
N LEU A 340 17.17 -26.09 -28.25
CA LEU A 340 15.90 -25.36 -28.23
C LEU A 340 14.69 -26.30 -28.23
N THR A 341 14.66 -27.27 -29.15
CA THR A 341 13.59 -28.27 -29.20
C THR A 341 13.49 -29.04 -27.89
N SER A 342 14.62 -29.47 -27.31
CA SER A 342 14.61 -30.19 -26.03
C SER A 342 14.14 -29.31 -24.87
N ILE A 343 14.46 -28.01 -24.84
CA ILE A 343 13.98 -27.08 -23.80
C ILE A 343 12.47 -26.91 -23.94
N CYS A 344 11.99 -26.66 -25.15
CA CYS A 344 10.57 -26.55 -25.44
C CYS A 344 9.81 -27.83 -25.03
N GLU A 345 10.29 -29.00 -25.46
CA GLU A 345 9.60 -30.28 -25.29
C GLU A 345 9.68 -30.87 -23.88
N LYS A 346 10.86 -30.83 -23.26
CA LYS A 346 11.11 -31.56 -21.99
C LYS A 346 11.01 -30.67 -20.75
N VAL A 347 11.15 -29.36 -20.91
CA VAL A 347 11.11 -28.41 -19.78
C VAL A 347 9.87 -27.54 -19.87
N ILE A 348 9.64 -26.84 -20.98
CA ILE A 348 8.57 -25.84 -21.04
C ILE A 348 7.19 -26.51 -21.11
N VAL A 349 6.93 -27.35 -22.12
CA VAL A 349 5.62 -27.98 -22.33
C VAL A 349 5.12 -28.73 -21.08
N PRO A 350 5.91 -29.62 -20.43
CA PRO A 350 5.43 -30.37 -19.27
C PRO A 350 5.13 -29.49 -18.06
N ASN A 351 5.81 -28.35 -17.92
CA ASN A 351 5.59 -27.41 -16.83
C ASN A 351 4.48 -26.38 -17.14
N MET A 352 3.90 -26.41 -18.35
CA MET A 352 2.74 -25.61 -18.76
C MET A 352 1.42 -26.40 -18.73
N GLU A 353 1.45 -27.73 -18.59
CA GLU A 353 0.25 -28.56 -18.52
C GLU A 353 -0.59 -28.26 -17.27
N PHE A 354 -1.90 -28.56 -17.35
CA PHE A 354 -2.85 -28.35 -16.25
C PHE A 354 -2.85 -29.56 -15.34
N ARG A 355 -2.20 -29.43 -14.17
CA ARG A 355 -2.00 -30.53 -13.24
C ARG A 355 -3.22 -30.72 -12.34
N ALA A 356 -3.28 -31.85 -11.65
CA ALA A 356 -4.35 -32.13 -10.69
C ALA A 356 -4.38 -31.08 -9.56
N ALA A 357 -3.22 -30.62 -9.08
CA ALA A 357 -3.14 -29.56 -8.07
C ALA A 357 -3.65 -28.20 -8.59
N ASP A 358 -3.50 -27.92 -9.89
CA ASP A 358 -4.05 -26.70 -10.51
C ASP A 358 -5.58 -26.80 -10.62
N GLU A 359 -6.10 -28.01 -10.87
CA GLU A 359 -7.54 -28.32 -10.92
C GLU A 359 -8.19 -28.22 -9.53
N GLU A 360 -7.56 -28.82 -8.51
CA GLU A 360 -7.98 -28.69 -7.12
C GLU A 360 -7.94 -27.23 -6.65
N ALA A 361 -6.88 -26.49 -6.97
CA ALA A 361 -6.83 -25.06 -6.66
C ALA A 361 -7.91 -24.27 -7.40
N PHE A 362 -8.23 -24.61 -8.64
CA PHE A 362 -9.29 -23.96 -9.41
C PHE A 362 -10.70 -24.22 -8.83
N GLU A 363 -10.96 -25.44 -8.35
CA GLU A 363 -12.28 -25.87 -7.85
C GLU A 363 -12.47 -25.57 -6.36
N ASP A 364 -11.52 -25.96 -5.51
CA ASP A 364 -11.64 -25.95 -4.05
C ASP A 364 -10.95 -24.76 -3.38
N ASN A 365 -9.91 -24.18 -4.00
CA ASN A 365 -9.18 -23.01 -3.49
C ASN A 365 -9.14 -21.85 -4.49
N SER A 366 -10.30 -21.57 -5.09
CA SER A 366 -10.44 -20.60 -6.18
C SER A 366 -9.91 -19.20 -5.86
N GLU A 367 -10.00 -18.74 -4.61
CA GLU A 367 -9.46 -17.45 -4.19
C GLU A 367 -7.92 -17.40 -4.36
N GLU A 368 -7.22 -18.42 -3.89
CA GLU A 368 -5.77 -18.52 -4.07
C GLU A 368 -5.41 -18.62 -5.55
N TYR A 369 -6.15 -19.42 -6.32
CA TYR A 369 -5.96 -19.52 -7.77
C TYR A 369 -6.10 -18.17 -8.48
N ILE A 370 -7.14 -17.39 -8.16
CA ILE A 370 -7.38 -16.06 -8.74
C ILE A 370 -6.26 -15.08 -8.36
N ARG A 371 -5.87 -15.05 -7.07
CA ARG A 371 -4.83 -14.17 -6.52
C ARG A 371 -3.46 -14.43 -7.17
N ARG A 372 -3.13 -15.71 -7.31
CA ARG A 372 -1.97 -16.21 -8.03
C ARG A 372 -1.91 -15.69 -9.46
N ASP A 373 -2.99 -15.94 -10.20
CA ASP A 373 -3.03 -15.72 -11.63
C ASP A 373 -3.21 -14.24 -12.05
N LEU A 374 -4.08 -13.49 -11.37
CA LEU A 374 -4.40 -12.10 -11.73
C LEU A 374 -3.46 -11.06 -11.07
N GLU A 375 -3.05 -11.29 -9.83
CA GLU A 375 -2.26 -10.31 -9.06
C GLU A 375 -0.75 -10.49 -9.27
N GLY A 376 -0.33 -11.61 -9.85
CA GLY A 376 1.08 -11.91 -10.11
C GLY A 376 1.85 -12.30 -8.86
N SER A 377 1.15 -12.73 -7.80
CA SER A 377 1.76 -13.32 -6.60
C SER A 377 2.45 -14.68 -6.84
N ASP A 378 2.36 -15.17 -8.09
CA ASP A 378 2.89 -16.42 -8.63
C ASP A 378 4.40 -16.47 -8.91
N ILE A 379 5.23 -15.83 -8.08
CA ILE A 379 6.70 -15.83 -8.28
C ILE A 379 7.26 -17.26 -8.36
N ASP A 380 6.61 -18.23 -7.68
CA ASP A 380 7.14 -19.58 -7.49
C ASP A 380 6.35 -20.69 -8.22
N THR A 381 5.50 -20.38 -9.22
CA THR A 381 4.77 -21.44 -9.97
C THR A 381 5.53 -21.92 -11.21
N ARG A 382 5.44 -23.23 -11.49
CA ARG A 382 6.08 -23.85 -12.67
C ARG A 382 5.63 -23.24 -13.98
N ARG A 383 4.32 -23.01 -14.13
CA ARG A 383 3.70 -22.37 -15.30
C ARG A 383 4.29 -20.99 -15.53
N ARG A 384 4.42 -20.18 -14.47
CA ARG A 384 4.99 -18.83 -14.57
C ARG A 384 6.47 -18.87 -14.94
N ALA A 385 7.25 -19.71 -14.28
CA ALA A 385 8.67 -19.87 -14.59
C ALA A 385 8.86 -20.31 -16.06
N ALA A 386 8.03 -21.24 -16.55
CA ALA A 386 8.02 -21.67 -17.95
C ALA A 386 7.70 -20.50 -18.90
N CYS A 387 6.72 -19.65 -18.58
CA CYS A 387 6.42 -18.43 -19.35
C CYS A 387 7.61 -17.46 -19.41
N ASP A 388 8.31 -17.26 -18.29
CA ASP A 388 9.46 -16.38 -18.22
C ASP A 388 10.64 -16.95 -19.02
N LEU A 389 10.82 -18.27 -19.03
CA LEU A 389 11.79 -18.94 -19.91
C LEU A 389 11.43 -18.80 -21.40
N VAL A 390 10.15 -18.93 -21.79
CA VAL A 390 9.70 -18.65 -23.17
C VAL A 390 10.07 -17.21 -23.56
N ARG A 391 9.80 -16.24 -22.68
CA ARG A 391 10.13 -14.82 -22.94
C ARG A 391 11.64 -14.62 -23.07
N GLY A 392 12.44 -15.22 -22.18
CA GLY A 392 13.89 -15.15 -22.22
C GLY A 392 14.47 -15.73 -23.53
N LEU A 393 13.98 -16.89 -23.97
CA LEU A 393 14.40 -17.50 -25.24
C LEU A 393 13.96 -16.67 -26.46
N CYS A 394 12.75 -16.11 -26.45
CA CYS A 394 12.25 -15.28 -27.55
C CYS A 394 13.07 -13.99 -27.74
N LYS A 395 13.84 -13.54 -26.74
CA LYS A 395 14.72 -12.36 -26.87
C LYS A 395 15.75 -12.49 -28.00
N PHE A 396 16.29 -13.68 -28.23
CA PHE A 396 17.29 -13.92 -29.28
C PHE A 396 16.86 -14.96 -30.32
N PHE A 397 15.85 -15.77 -30.02
CA PHE A 397 15.43 -16.91 -30.83
C PHE A 397 13.93 -16.87 -31.16
N GLU A 398 13.34 -15.67 -31.26
CA GLU A 398 11.91 -15.46 -31.51
C GLU A 398 11.36 -16.35 -32.65
N GLY A 399 12.02 -16.33 -33.82
CA GLY A 399 11.61 -17.14 -34.98
C GLY A 399 11.62 -18.65 -34.71
N PRO A 400 12.79 -19.26 -34.39
CA PRO A 400 12.87 -20.69 -34.09
C PRO A 400 11.93 -21.17 -32.98
N VAL A 401 11.86 -20.44 -31.88
CA VAL A 401 11.00 -20.77 -30.72
C VAL A 401 9.53 -20.67 -31.09
N THR A 402 9.13 -19.62 -31.82
CA THR A 402 7.77 -19.47 -32.33
C THR A 402 7.42 -20.62 -33.27
N GLY A 403 8.33 -21.02 -34.17
CA GLY A 403 8.10 -22.15 -35.08
C GLY A 403 7.89 -23.48 -34.36
N ILE A 404 8.73 -23.78 -33.36
CA ILE A 404 8.62 -24.99 -32.52
C ILE A 404 7.27 -25.01 -31.80
N PHE A 405 6.92 -23.94 -31.08
CA PHE A 405 5.68 -23.89 -30.33
C PHE A 405 4.43 -23.84 -31.21
N SER A 406 4.49 -23.23 -32.40
CA SER A 406 3.37 -23.31 -33.36
C SER A 406 3.04 -24.76 -33.74
N GLY A 407 4.06 -25.62 -33.86
CA GLY A 407 3.87 -27.05 -34.07
C GLY A 407 3.15 -27.74 -32.90
N TYR A 408 3.61 -27.48 -31.67
CA TYR A 408 3.00 -28.04 -30.46
C TYR A 408 1.56 -27.55 -30.24
N VAL A 409 1.30 -26.24 -30.41
CA VAL A 409 -0.05 -25.66 -30.32
C VAL A 409 -1.00 -26.34 -31.30
N ASN A 410 -0.60 -26.50 -32.56
CA ASN A 410 -1.42 -27.20 -33.56
C ASN A 410 -1.69 -28.66 -33.17
N SER A 411 -0.68 -29.38 -32.68
CA SER A 411 -0.84 -30.75 -32.20
C SER A 411 -1.81 -30.84 -31.03
N MET A 412 -1.68 -29.97 -30.03
CA MET A 412 -2.54 -29.91 -28.86
C MET A 412 -4.00 -29.60 -29.24
N LEU A 413 -4.21 -28.65 -30.15
CA LEU A 413 -5.55 -28.30 -30.65
C LEU A 413 -6.18 -29.44 -31.48
N GLN A 414 -5.37 -30.22 -32.22
CA GLN A 414 -5.84 -31.41 -32.92
C GLN A 414 -6.22 -32.53 -31.96
N GLU A 415 -5.43 -32.78 -30.90
CA GLU A 415 -5.78 -33.76 -29.87
C GLU A 415 -7.07 -33.37 -29.13
N TYR A 416 -7.23 -32.08 -28.81
CA TYR A 416 -8.49 -31.55 -28.28
C TYR A 416 -9.68 -31.85 -29.21
N ALA A 417 -9.54 -31.56 -30.50
CA ALA A 417 -10.62 -31.75 -31.47
C ALA A 417 -11.07 -33.22 -31.63
N LYS A 418 -10.20 -34.21 -31.32
CA LYS A 418 -10.56 -35.63 -31.36
C LYS A 418 -11.56 -36.02 -30.27
N ASN A 419 -11.40 -35.47 -29.05
CA ASN A 419 -12.29 -35.77 -27.93
C ASN A 419 -12.29 -34.62 -26.91
N PRO A 420 -13.09 -33.56 -27.14
CA PRO A 420 -13.08 -32.38 -26.28
C PRO A 420 -13.33 -32.67 -24.79
N SER A 421 -14.17 -33.66 -24.45
CA SER A 421 -14.51 -33.96 -23.06
C SER A 421 -13.37 -34.54 -22.25
N VAL A 422 -12.45 -35.27 -22.90
CA VAL A 422 -11.28 -35.89 -22.25
C VAL A 422 -10.04 -35.02 -22.45
N ASN A 423 -9.89 -34.41 -23.63
CA ASN A 423 -8.66 -33.74 -24.05
C ASN A 423 -8.68 -32.22 -23.86
N TRP A 424 -9.62 -31.67 -23.09
CA TRP A 424 -9.71 -30.22 -22.83
C TRP A 424 -8.42 -29.62 -22.28
N LYS A 425 -7.64 -30.37 -21.47
CA LYS A 425 -6.34 -29.92 -20.93
C LYS A 425 -5.32 -29.58 -22.02
N HIS A 426 -5.39 -30.21 -23.18
CA HIS A 426 -4.54 -29.86 -24.32
C HIS A 426 -4.86 -28.46 -24.85
N LYS A 427 -6.14 -28.07 -24.85
CA LYS A 427 -6.55 -26.74 -25.29
C LYS A 427 -6.16 -25.66 -24.28
N ASP A 428 -6.26 -25.90 -22.97
CA ASP A 428 -5.73 -25.01 -21.93
C ASP A 428 -4.23 -24.76 -22.16
N ALA A 429 -3.44 -25.83 -22.27
CA ALA A 429 -2.00 -25.72 -22.47
C ALA A 429 -1.66 -24.99 -23.78
N ALA A 430 -2.43 -25.20 -24.85
CA ALA A 430 -2.28 -24.46 -26.10
C ALA A 430 -2.59 -22.95 -25.93
N ILE A 431 -3.66 -22.58 -25.23
CA ILE A 431 -4.01 -21.17 -24.96
C ILE A 431 -2.94 -20.52 -24.09
N TYR A 432 -2.47 -21.22 -23.05
CA TYR A 432 -1.43 -20.73 -22.14
C TYR A 432 -0.10 -20.50 -22.89
N LEU A 433 0.27 -21.43 -23.76
CA LEU A 433 1.46 -21.34 -24.61
C LEU A 433 1.39 -20.18 -25.62
N VAL A 434 0.25 -20.03 -26.32
CA VAL A 434 0.04 -18.89 -27.24
C VAL A 434 0.09 -17.56 -26.49
N THR A 435 -0.53 -17.49 -25.31
CA THR A 435 -0.53 -16.29 -24.46
C THR A 435 0.90 -15.90 -24.05
N SER A 436 1.71 -16.90 -23.70
CA SER A 436 3.11 -16.71 -23.32
C SER A 436 3.98 -16.27 -24.48
N LEU A 437 3.83 -16.94 -25.63
CA LEU A 437 4.59 -16.67 -26.85
C LEU A 437 4.27 -15.30 -27.46
N ALA A 438 3.02 -14.87 -27.34
CA ALA A 438 2.60 -13.59 -27.87
C ALA A 438 2.96 -12.40 -26.96
N SER A 439 3.31 -12.63 -25.70
CA SER A 439 3.61 -11.56 -24.74
C SER A 439 5.07 -11.09 -24.84
N LYS A 440 5.30 -9.88 -25.37
CA LYS A 440 6.62 -9.22 -25.33
C LYS A 440 6.78 -8.29 -24.14
N ALA A 441 5.77 -7.47 -23.89
CA ALA A 441 5.74 -6.53 -22.79
C ALA A 441 4.32 -6.39 -22.23
N GLN A 442 4.21 -6.26 -20.92
CA GLN A 442 2.93 -6.14 -20.22
C GLN A 442 3.02 -5.23 -19.00
N THR A 443 1.88 -4.64 -18.64
CA THR A 443 1.69 -3.97 -17.35
C THR A 443 0.35 -4.41 -16.76
N GLN A 444 0.18 -4.42 -15.43
CA GLN A 444 -1.11 -4.75 -14.81
C GLN A 444 -2.24 -3.82 -15.33
N LYS A 445 -1.95 -2.52 -15.44
CA LYS A 445 -2.92 -1.50 -15.87
C LYS A 445 -3.36 -1.64 -17.33
N HIS A 446 -2.43 -1.94 -18.24
CA HIS A 446 -2.71 -1.98 -19.69
C HIS A 446 -2.81 -3.40 -20.26
N GLY A 447 -2.50 -4.45 -19.51
CA GLY A 447 -2.32 -5.77 -20.11
C GLY A 447 -1.13 -5.77 -21.06
N ILE A 448 -1.24 -6.48 -22.17
CA ILE A 448 -0.19 -6.56 -23.19
C ILE A 448 -0.06 -5.24 -23.93
N THR A 449 1.13 -4.63 -23.81
CA THR A 449 1.48 -3.38 -24.49
C THR A 449 2.22 -3.63 -25.80
N GLN A 450 2.96 -4.75 -25.90
CA GLN A 450 3.63 -5.18 -27.13
C GLN A 450 3.44 -6.68 -27.32
N ALA A 451 3.04 -7.08 -28.53
CA ALA A 451 2.81 -8.46 -28.90
C ALA A 451 3.83 -8.97 -29.93
N ASN A 452 4.03 -10.29 -29.99
CA ASN A 452 4.80 -10.94 -31.04
C ASN A 452 4.00 -10.93 -32.36
N GLU A 453 4.52 -10.24 -33.37
CA GLU A 453 3.88 -10.07 -34.69
C GLU A 453 3.78 -11.40 -35.47
N LEU A 454 4.56 -12.42 -35.11
CA LEU A 454 4.48 -13.75 -35.71
C LEU A 454 3.24 -14.53 -35.25
N VAL A 455 2.54 -14.06 -34.20
CA VAL A 455 1.34 -14.70 -33.66
C VAL A 455 0.11 -13.87 -34.02
N ASN A 456 -0.77 -14.43 -34.87
CA ASN A 456 -2.03 -13.77 -35.22
C ASN A 456 -3.06 -13.87 -34.08
N LEU A 457 -3.02 -12.91 -33.17
CA LEU A 457 -3.91 -12.86 -32.00
C LEU A 457 -5.39 -12.77 -32.37
N THR A 458 -5.73 -12.01 -33.41
CA THR A 458 -7.14 -11.85 -33.82
C THR A 458 -7.70 -13.15 -34.40
N GLU A 459 -6.93 -13.84 -35.23
CA GLU A 459 -7.32 -15.13 -35.77
C GLU A 459 -7.44 -16.20 -34.67
N PHE A 460 -6.47 -16.25 -33.74
CA PHE A 460 -6.53 -17.18 -32.61
C PHE A 460 -7.76 -16.91 -31.73
N PHE A 461 -8.06 -15.64 -31.46
CA PHE A 461 -9.27 -15.23 -30.76
C PHE A 461 -10.53 -15.73 -31.46
N VAL A 462 -10.68 -15.47 -32.76
CA VAL A 462 -11.88 -15.85 -33.53
C VAL A 462 -12.05 -17.37 -33.62
N ASN A 463 -10.96 -18.12 -33.80
CA ASN A 463 -11.02 -19.55 -34.09
C ASN A 463 -11.03 -20.43 -32.84
N HIS A 464 -10.42 -20.00 -31.73
CA HIS A 464 -10.22 -20.86 -30.56
C HIS A 464 -10.83 -20.32 -29.27
N ILE A 465 -10.90 -18.98 -29.10
CA ILE A 465 -11.42 -18.36 -27.88
C ILE A 465 -12.92 -18.07 -28.00
N LEU A 466 -13.33 -17.36 -29.05
CA LEU A 466 -14.71 -16.92 -29.26
C LEU A 466 -15.71 -18.10 -29.32
N PRO A 467 -15.40 -19.27 -29.91
CA PRO A 467 -16.32 -20.40 -29.91
C PRO A 467 -16.63 -20.92 -28.50
N ASP A 468 -15.63 -20.95 -27.60
CA ASP A 468 -15.86 -21.39 -26.22
C ASP A 468 -16.78 -20.39 -25.51
N LEU A 469 -16.52 -19.10 -25.65
CA LEU A 469 -17.36 -18.07 -25.04
C LEU A 469 -18.79 -18.00 -25.64
N LYS A 470 -19.01 -18.58 -26.82
CA LYS A 470 -20.34 -18.69 -27.44
C LYS A 470 -21.10 -19.95 -27.03
N SER A 471 -20.49 -20.89 -26.31
CA SER A 471 -21.20 -22.10 -25.86
C SER A 471 -22.42 -21.70 -25.01
N ALA A 472 -23.54 -22.38 -25.24
CA ALA A 472 -24.78 -22.13 -24.51
C ALA A 472 -24.65 -22.51 -23.03
N ASN A 473 -23.81 -23.51 -22.71
CA ASN A 473 -23.55 -23.92 -21.34
C ASN A 473 -22.32 -23.17 -20.80
N VAL A 474 -22.55 -22.18 -19.94
CA VAL A 474 -21.48 -21.40 -19.29
C VAL A 474 -20.64 -22.22 -18.31
N ASN A 475 -21.16 -23.38 -17.87
CA ASN A 475 -20.48 -24.29 -16.94
C ASN A 475 -19.73 -25.43 -17.65
N GLU A 476 -19.85 -25.55 -18.97
CA GLU A 476 -19.12 -26.55 -19.74
C GLU A 476 -17.64 -26.16 -19.82
N PHE A 477 -16.71 -27.03 -19.41
CA PHE A 477 -15.26 -26.77 -19.42
C PHE A 477 -14.87 -25.43 -18.76
N PRO A 478 -15.08 -25.26 -17.44
CA PRO A 478 -14.92 -23.97 -16.77
C PRO A 478 -13.49 -23.40 -16.91
N VAL A 479 -12.46 -24.25 -16.91
CA VAL A 479 -11.06 -23.81 -17.14
C VAL A 479 -10.90 -23.16 -18.52
N LEU A 480 -11.42 -23.78 -19.58
CA LEU A 480 -11.36 -23.19 -20.93
C LEU A 480 -12.15 -21.89 -21.05
N LYS A 481 -13.25 -21.74 -20.30
CA LYS A 481 -13.96 -20.45 -20.22
C LYS A 481 -13.11 -19.40 -19.52
N ALA A 482 -12.49 -19.76 -18.39
CA ALA A 482 -11.59 -18.88 -17.67
C ALA A 482 -10.41 -18.45 -18.55
N ASP A 483 -9.78 -19.38 -19.28
CA ASP A 483 -8.72 -19.09 -20.26
C ASP A 483 -9.18 -18.12 -21.34
N GLY A 484 -10.35 -18.35 -21.92
CA GLY A 484 -10.90 -17.49 -22.95
C GLY A 484 -11.22 -16.08 -22.45
N ILE A 485 -11.73 -15.96 -21.23
CA ILE A 485 -11.98 -14.65 -20.60
C ILE A 485 -10.65 -13.96 -20.30
N LYS A 486 -9.68 -14.69 -19.74
CA LYS A 486 -8.34 -14.19 -19.46
C LYS A 486 -7.62 -13.72 -20.71
N TYR A 487 -7.78 -14.41 -21.83
CA TYR A 487 -7.26 -13.99 -23.12
C TYR A 487 -7.80 -12.61 -23.51
N ILE A 488 -9.12 -12.39 -23.37
CA ILE A 488 -9.73 -11.07 -23.60
C ILE A 488 -9.11 -10.03 -22.66
N MET A 489 -8.95 -10.35 -21.38
CA MET A 489 -8.35 -9.43 -20.41
C MET A 489 -6.94 -9.04 -20.84
N ILE A 490 -6.05 -10.01 -21.05
CA ILE A 490 -4.63 -9.79 -21.31
C ILE A 490 -4.40 -9.07 -22.66
N PHE A 491 -5.12 -9.47 -23.72
CA PHE A 491 -4.94 -8.93 -25.07
C PHE A 491 -5.95 -7.83 -25.46
N ARG A 492 -6.68 -7.25 -24.50
CA ARG A 492 -7.70 -6.20 -24.76
C ARG A 492 -7.23 -5.02 -25.62
N ASN A 493 -5.94 -4.64 -25.56
CA ASN A 493 -5.40 -3.56 -26.41
C ASN A 493 -4.95 -4.01 -27.80
N GLN A 494 -4.89 -5.31 -28.05
CA GLN A 494 -4.41 -5.91 -29.31
C GLN A 494 -5.57 -6.49 -30.14
N VAL A 495 -6.71 -6.79 -29.50
CA VAL A 495 -7.91 -7.27 -30.17
C VAL A 495 -8.75 -6.07 -30.66
N PRO A 496 -9.22 -6.06 -31.93
CA PRO A 496 -10.06 -4.99 -32.46
C PRO A 496 -11.34 -4.73 -31.63
N LYS A 497 -11.73 -3.44 -31.51
CA LYS A 497 -12.91 -3.00 -30.73
C LYS A 497 -14.18 -3.79 -31.07
N GLU A 498 -14.40 -4.10 -32.34
CA GLU A 498 -15.57 -4.84 -32.83
C GLU A 498 -15.68 -6.25 -32.23
N HIS A 499 -14.56 -6.95 -32.10
CA HIS A 499 -14.51 -8.27 -31.48
C HIS A 499 -14.73 -8.19 -29.96
N LEU A 500 -14.13 -7.19 -29.30
CA LEU A 500 -14.35 -6.94 -27.88
C LEU A 500 -15.81 -6.59 -27.56
N LEU A 501 -16.45 -5.79 -28.41
CA LEU A 501 -17.86 -5.42 -28.27
C LEU A 501 -18.77 -6.65 -28.34
N VAL A 502 -18.48 -7.59 -29.26
CA VAL A 502 -19.19 -8.88 -29.37
C VAL A 502 -19.01 -9.74 -28.12
N SER A 503 -17.87 -9.64 -27.44
CA SER A 503 -17.61 -10.39 -26.20
C SER A 503 -18.38 -9.89 -25.00
N ILE A 504 -18.77 -8.61 -24.93
CA ILE A 504 -19.46 -8.04 -23.75
C ILE A 504 -20.71 -8.84 -23.33
N PRO A 505 -21.71 -9.10 -24.20
CA PRO A 505 -22.87 -9.90 -23.82
C PRO A 505 -22.50 -11.34 -23.44
N LEU A 506 -21.43 -11.90 -24.01
CA LEU A 506 -20.95 -13.23 -23.64
C LEU A 506 -20.36 -13.21 -22.23
N LEU A 507 -19.53 -12.22 -21.89
CA LEU A 507 -18.98 -12.02 -20.55
C LEU A 507 -20.10 -11.81 -19.51
N ILE A 508 -21.13 -11.03 -19.86
CA ILE A 508 -22.32 -10.84 -18.99
C ILE A 508 -23.02 -12.18 -18.73
N ASN A 509 -23.08 -13.06 -19.72
CA ASN A 509 -23.66 -14.39 -19.52
C ASN A 509 -22.80 -15.26 -18.60
N HIS A 510 -21.47 -15.19 -18.69
CA HIS A 510 -20.53 -15.96 -17.86
C HIS A 510 -20.50 -15.53 -16.38
N LEU A 511 -21.06 -14.36 -16.03
CA LEU A 511 -21.32 -13.99 -14.63
C LEU A 511 -22.27 -14.98 -13.92
N GLN A 512 -23.00 -15.79 -14.68
CA GLN A 512 -23.89 -16.82 -14.14
C GLN A 512 -23.22 -18.18 -13.93
N ALA A 513 -21.93 -18.31 -14.25
CA ALA A 513 -21.22 -19.58 -14.11
C ALA A 513 -21.13 -20.02 -12.64
N GLU A 514 -21.24 -21.32 -12.39
CA GLU A 514 -21.11 -21.92 -11.06
C GLU A 514 -19.68 -21.83 -10.53
N SER A 515 -18.68 -21.95 -11.42
CA SER A 515 -17.27 -21.78 -11.08
C SER A 515 -16.99 -20.35 -10.61
N ILE A 516 -16.41 -20.24 -9.41
CA ILE A 516 -15.97 -18.98 -8.81
C ILE A 516 -14.97 -18.27 -9.73
N VAL A 517 -14.00 -19.01 -10.28
CA VAL A 517 -12.99 -18.45 -11.18
C VAL A 517 -13.63 -17.85 -12.43
N VAL A 518 -14.56 -18.55 -13.09
CA VAL A 518 -15.17 -18.10 -14.35
C VAL A 518 -15.95 -16.81 -14.17
N HIS A 519 -16.88 -16.75 -13.21
CA HIS A 519 -17.67 -15.52 -13.03
C HIS A 519 -16.84 -14.37 -12.45
N THR A 520 -15.78 -14.66 -11.68
CA THR A 520 -14.82 -13.65 -11.21
C THR A 520 -14.06 -13.05 -12.38
N TYR A 521 -13.53 -13.89 -13.27
CA TYR A 521 -12.83 -13.45 -14.47
C TYR A 521 -13.76 -12.68 -15.40
N ALA A 522 -15.01 -13.11 -15.55
CA ALA A 522 -16.00 -12.39 -16.35
C ALA A 522 -16.25 -10.98 -15.79
N ALA A 523 -16.42 -10.85 -14.47
CA ALA A 523 -16.55 -9.55 -13.81
C ALA A 523 -15.29 -8.69 -14.00
N HIS A 524 -14.11 -9.28 -13.81
CA HIS A 524 -12.85 -8.58 -14.00
C HIS A 524 -12.66 -8.09 -15.44
N ALA A 525 -12.98 -8.93 -16.42
CA ALA A 525 -12.92 -8.58 -17.84
C ALA A 525 -13.86 -7.42 -18.19
N LEU A 526 -15.11 -7.46 -17.73
CA LEU A 526 -16.06 -6.36 -17.91
C LEU A 526 -15.53 -5.06 -17.32
N GLU A 527 -15.00 -5.11 -16.09
CA GLU A 527 -14.39 -3.96 -15.44
C GLU A 527 -13.23 -3.38 -16.28
N ARG A 528 -12.31 -4.25 -16.75
CA ARG A 528 -11.17 -3.86 -17.58
C ARG A 528 -11.62 -3.25 -18.90
N LEU A 529 -12.58 -3.85 -19.60
CA LEU A 529 -13.11 -3.32 -20.85
C LEU A 529 -13.73 -1.93 -20.65
N PHE A 530 -14.48 -1.73 -19.57
CA PHE A 530 -15.14 -0.45 -19.27
C PHE A 530 -14.17 0.67 -18.82
N THR A 531 -12.89 0.37 -18.57
CA THR A 531 -11.85 1.37 -18.26
C THR A 531 -10.94 1.70 -19.44
N MET A 532 -11.05 0.98 -20.56
CA MET A 532 -10.24 1.20 -21.74
C MET A 532 -10.44 2.61 -22.30
N ARG A 533 -9.35 3.20 -22.81
CA ARG A 533 -9.32 4.55 -23.37
C ARG A 533 -9.05 4.50 -24.87
N GLY A 534 -9.82 5.28 -25.63
CA GLY A 534 -9.59 5.51 -27.06
C GLY A 534 -8.60 6.67 -27.32
N PRO A 535 -8.41 7.06 -28.59
CA PRO A 535 -7.43 8.07 -29.00
C PRO A 535 -7.57 9.45 -28.32
N ASN A 536 -8.79 9.83 -27.94
CA ASN A 536 -9.07 11.13 -27.31
C ASN A 536 -9.14 11.06 -25.77
N ASN A 537 -8.58 10.02 -25.15
CA ASN A 537 -8.69 9.74 -23.70
C ASN A 537 -10.15 9.52 -23.20
N ALA A 538 -11.12 9.43 -24.13
CA ALA A 538 -12.49 9.02 -23.86
C ALA A 538 -12.56 7.50 -23.63
N THR A 539 -13.61 7.03 -22.96
CA THR A 539 -13.84 5.58 -22.80
C THR A 539 -14.05 4.92 -24.15
N LEU A 540 -13.43 3.75 -24.36
CA LEU A 540 -13.51 3.03 -25.65
C LEU A 540 -14.94 2.57 -25.96
N PHE A 541 -15.66 2.12 -24.93
CA PHE A 541 -17.07 1.81 -24.97
C PHE A 541 -17.87 2.96 -24.36
N THR A 542 -18.99 3.29 -25.00
CA THR A 542 -19.90 4.35 -24.56
C THR A 542 -21.10 3.77 -23.82
N ALA A 543 -21.75 4.59 -22.99
CA ALA A 543 -22.98 4.19 -22.31
C ALA A 543 -24.08 3.75 -23.30
N ALA A 544 -24.14 4.36 -24.49
CA ALA A 544 -25.10 4.00 -25.54
C ALA A 544 -24.87 2.59 -26.11
N GLU A 545 -23.60 2.16 -26.24
CA GLU A 545 -23.26 0.81 -26.71
C GLU A 545 -23.60 -0.27 -25.68
N ILE A 546 -23.54 0.07 -24.38
CA ILE A 546 -23.85 -0.85 -23.28
C ILE A 546 -25.33 -0.80 -22.88
N ALA A 547 -26.05 0.27 -23.24
CA ALA A 547 -27.47 0.48 -22.93
C ALA A 547 -28.37 -0.76 -23.17
N PRO A 548 -28.24 -1.52 -24.28
CA PRO A 548 -29.06 -2.71 -24.53
C PRO A 548 -28.88 -3.83 -23.51
N PHE A 549 -27.77 -3.84 -22.76
CA PHE A 549 -27.40 -4.90 -21.84
C PHE A 549 -27.47 -4.48 -20.37
N VAL A 550 -27.93 -3.26 -20.06
CA VAL A 550 -27.89 -2.69 -18.69
C VAL A 550 -28.62 -3.57 -17.69
N GLU A 551 -29.86 -3.96 -17.98
CA GLU A 551 -30.67 -4.77 -17.06
C GLU A 551 -29.98 -6.11 -16.77
N ILE A 552 -29.61 -6.85 -17.80
CA ILE A 552 -28.97 -8.17 -17.64
C ILE A 552 -27.57 -8.08 -17.02
N LEU A 553 -26.79 -7.03 -17.33
CA LEU A 553 -25.49 -6.77 -16.70
C LEU A 553 -25.65 -6.58 -15.20
N LEU A 554 -26.56 -5.70 -14.77
CA LEU A 554 -26.79 -5.39 -13.37
C LEU A 554 -27.38 -6.58 -12.62
N THR A 555 -28.39 -7.24 -13.19
CA THR A 555 -28.98 -8.44 -12.62
C THR A 555 -27.95 -9.55 -12.43
N ASN A 556 -27.11 -9.82 -13.43
CA ASN A 556 -26.13 -10.90 -13.34
C ASN A 556 -24.98 -10.57 -12.40
N LEU A 557 -24.50 -9.33 -12.35
CA LEU A 557 -23.46 -8.92 -11.39
C LEU A 557 -23.93 -9.09 -9.94
N PHE A 558 -25.15 -8.64 -9.61
CA PHE A 558 -25.69 -8.80 -8.27
C PHE A 558 -26.05 -10.26 -7.95
N LYS A 559 -26.53 -11.04 -8.93
CA LYS A 559 -26.73 -12.48 -8.78
C LYS A 559 -25.42 -13.22 -8.50
N ALA A 560 -24.31 -12.83 -9.14
CA ALA A 560 -23.01 -13.43 -8.89
C ALA A 560 -22.53 -13.25 -7.44
N LEU A 561 -22.89 -12.14 -6.77
CA LEU A 561 -22.67 -11.93 -5.33
C LEU A 561 -23.54 -12.79 -4.40
N THR A 562 -24.46 -13.58 -4.95
CA THR A 562 -25.27 -14.55 -4.20
C THR A 562 -24.79 -15.99 -4.38
N LEU A 563 -23.84 -16.22 -5.29
CA LEU A 563 -23.27 -17.55 -5.50
C LEU A 563 -22.39 -17.95 -4.30
N PRO A 564 -22.35 -19.24 -3.92
CA PRO A 564 -21.48 -19.74 -2.87
C PRO A 564 -20.02 -19.34 -3.10
N GLY A 565 -19.33 -18.92 -2.04
CA GLY A 565 -17.93 -18.45 -2.12
C GLY A 565 -17.72 -17.05 -2.70
N SER A 566 -18.74 -16.45 -3.34
CA SER A 566 -18.61 -15.14 -4.00
C SER A 566 -19.36 -14.01 -3.31
N SER A 567 -19.78 -14.20 -2.06
CA SER A 567 -20.53 -13.18 -1.33
C SER A 567 -19.72 -11.89 -1.15
N GLU A 568 -18.43 -11.97 -0.87
CA GLU A 568 -17.54 -10.82 -0.67
C GLU A 568 -16.51 -10.70 -1.81
N ASN A 569 -16.88 -11.11 -3.03
CA ASN A 569 -15.99 -11.11 -4.18
C ASN A 569 -15.71 -9.68 -4.68
N GLU A 570 -14.48 -9.20 -4.46
CA GLU A 570 -14.06 -7.83 -4.75
C GLU A 570 -14.08 -7.47 -6.24
N TYR A 571 -13.83 -8.44 -7.13
CA TYR A 571 -13.83 -8.24 -8.57
C TYR A 571 -15.24 -7.95 -9.09
N ILE A 572 -16.24 -8.64 -8.55
CA ILE A 572 -17.65 -8.41 -8.87
C ILE A 572 -18.09 -7.04 -8.37
N MET A 573 -17.76 -6.67 -7.12
CA MET A 573 -18.11 -5.35 -6.59
C MET A 573 -17.43 -4.21 -7.36
N LYS A 574 -16.16 -4.39 -7.75
CA LYS A 574 -15.45 -3.45 -8.61
C LYS A 574 -16.10 -3.31 -9.98
N ALA A 575 -16.57 -4.42 -10.57
CA ALA A 575 -17.31 -4.42 -11.83
C ALA A 575 -18.67 -3.70 -11.71
N ILE A 576 -19.39 -3.84 -10.59
CA ILE A 576 -20.61 -3.09 -10.29
C ILE A 576 -20.31 -1.59 -10.25
N MET A 577 -19.35 -1.16 -9.43
CA MET A 577 -18.92 0.22 -9.32
C MET A 577 -18.52 0.80 -10.69
N ARG A 578 -17.74 0.04 -11.48
CA ARG A 578 -17.31 0.45 -12.82
C ARG A 578 -18.47 0.56 -13.80
N SER A 579 -19.43 -0.36 -13.74
CA SER A 579 -20.65 -0.32 -14.56
C SER A 579 -21.46 0.93 -14.26
N PHE A 580 -21.60 1.31 -12.98
CA PHE A 580 -22.26 2.56 -12.59
C PHE A 580 -21.52 3.79 -13.15
N SER A 581 -20.18 3.77 -13.10
CA SER A 581 -19.33 4.85 -13.59
C SER A 581 -19.42 5.03 -15.11
N LEU A 582 -19.55 3.93 -15.85
CA LEU A 582 -19.74 4.00 -17.30
C LEU A 582 -21.15 4.44 -17.70
N LEU A 583 -22.17 3.86 -17.06
CA LEU A 583 -23.57 4.00 -17.46
C LEU A 583 -24.22 5.31 -16.99
N GLN A 584 -23.72 5.91 -15.90
CA GLN A 584 -24.21 7.19 -15.38
C GLN A 584 -25.75 7.20 -15.25
N GLU A 585 -26.45 8.16 -15.84
CA GLU A 585 -27.91 8.33 -15.71
C GLU A 585 -28.72 7.10 -16.14
N ALA A 586 -28.17 6.21 -16.98
CA ALA A 586 -28.86 5.00 -17.43
C ALA A 586 -29.17 4.01 -16.30
N ILE A 587 -28.49 4.09 -15.15
CA ILE A 587 -28.77 3.20 -14.00
C ILE A 587 -29.89 3.72 -13.10
N ILE A 588 -30.30 4.99 -13.21
CA ILE A 588 -31.26 5.63 -12.30
C ILE A 588 -32.54 4.80 -12.10
N PRO A 589 -33.18 4.21 -13.14
CA PRO A 589 -34.37 3.39 -12.97
C PRO A 589 -34.16 2.16 -12.07
N TYR A 590 -32.93 1.66 -11.98
CA TYR A 590 -32.57 0.44 -11.23
C TYR A 590 -32.10 0.76 -9.81
N ILE A 591 -31.65 1.98 -9.54
CA ILE A 591 -31.10 2.41 -8.24
C ILE A 591 -31.94 2.00 -7.03
N PRO A 592 -33.29 2.13 -7.01
CA PRO A 592 -34.09 1.73 -5.85
C PRO A 592 -33.88 0.27 -5.45
N THR A 593 -33.75 -0.64 -6.43
CA THR A 593 -33.49 -2.06 -6.16
C THR A 593 -32.03 -2.29 -5.77
N LEU A 594 -31.09 -1.67 -6.49
CA LEU A 594 -29.66 -1.86 -6.25
C LEU A 594 -29.23 -1.33 -4.88
N ILE A 595 -29.76 -0.19 -4.44
CA ILE A 595 -29.43 0.39 -3.14
C ILE A 595 -29.94 -0.49 -2.00
N THR A 596 -31.11 -1.11 -2.13
CA THR A 596 -31.61 -2.09 -1.15
C THR A 596 -30.64 -3.27 -1.04
N GLN A 597 -30.17 -3.81 -2.17
CA GLN A 597 -29.24 -4.94 -2.18
C GLN A 597 -27.87 -4.56 -1.61
N LEU A 598 -27.32 -3.39 -1.99
CA LEU A 598 -26.06 -2.87 -1.43
C LEU A 598 -26.15 -2.62 0.08
N THR A 599 -27.28 -2.10 0.55
CA THR A 599 -27.53 -1.84 1.98
C THR A 599 -27.62 -3.14 2.78
N GLN A 600 -28.34 -4.15 2.27
CA GLN A 600 -28.38 -5.48 2.88
C GLN A 600 -27.00 -6.12 2.93
N LYS A 601 -26.21 -5.93 1.86
CA LYS A 601 -24.84 -6.44 1.80
C LYS A 601 -23.94 -5.76 2.81
N LEU A 602 -23.99 -4.43 2.89
CA LEU A 602 -23.25 -3.61 3.86
C LEU A 602 -23.54 -4.07 5.28
N LEU A 603 -24.80 -4.30 5.62
CA LEU A 603 -25.21 -4.82 6.93
C LEU A 603 -24.71 -6.25 7.20
N ALA A 604 -24.63 -7.09 6.18
CA ALA A 604 -24.10 -8.45 6.34
C ALA A 604 -22.59 -8.42 6.59
N VAL A 605 -21.83 -7.67 5.80
CA VAL A 605 -20.37 -7.60 5.92
C VAL A 605 -19.91 -6.77 7.12
N SER A 606 -20.72 -5.85 7.63
CA SER A 606 -20.38 -5.10 8.86
C SER A 606 -20.31 -5.98 10.10
N LYS A 607 -20.89 -7.18 10.07
CA LYS A 607 -20.79 -8.16 11.17
C LYS A 607 -19.41 -8.83 11.22
N ASN A 608 -18.72 -8.90 10.10
CA ASN A 608 -17.37 -9.46 9.98
C ASN A 608 -16.65 -8.84 8.75
N PRO A 609 -16.08 -7.63 8.88
CA PRO A 609 -15.47 -6.92 7.75
C PRO A 609 -14.14 -7.57 7.32
N SER A 610 -14.24 -8.66 6.55
CA SER A 610 -13.10 -9.55 6.28
C SER A 610 -12.33 -9.23 4.98
N LYS A 611 -12.95 -8.55 4.01
CA LYS A 611 -12.37 -8.24 2.69
C LYS A 611 -12.28 -6.73 2.42
N PRO A 612 -11.15 -6.06 2.74
CA PRO A 612 -11.01 -4.59 2.65
C PRO A 612 -11.31 -3.99 1.27
N HIS A 613 -10.83 -4.59 0.18
CA HIS A 613 -11.07 -4.08 -1.18
C HIS A 613 -12.53 -4.21 -1.60
N PHE A 614 -13.19 -5.33 -1.30
CA PHE A 614 -14.63 -5.49 -1.51
C PHE A 614 -15.41 -4.38 -0.80
N ASN A 615 -15.10 -4.14 0.47
CA ASN A 615 -15.75 -3.12 1.29
C ASN A 615 -15.55 -1.73 0.68
N HIS A 616 -14.32 -1.39 0.27
CA HIS A 616 -14.01 -0.13 -0.39
C HIS A 616 -14.85 0.07 -1.67
N TYR A 617 -14.85 -0.89 -2.59
CA TYR A 617 -15.61 -0.78 -3.84
C TYR A 617 -17.13 -0.73 -3.60
N MET A 618 -17.64 -1.37 -2.55
CA MET A 618 -19.05 -1.31 -2.17
C MET A 618 -19.44 0.11 -1.73
N PHE A 619 -18.61 0.75 -0.89
CA PHE A 619 -18.83 2.14 -0.50
C PHE A 619 -18.70 3.10 -1.68
N GLU A 620 -17.76 2.87 -2.60
CA GLU A 620 -17.65 3.64 -3.84
C GLU A 620 -18.90 3.50 -4.72
N ALA A 621 -19.45 2.28 -4.85
CA ALA A 621 -20.68 2.03 -5.59
C ALA A 621 -21.87 2.78 -4.96
N ILE A 622 -21.96 2.82 -3.63
CA ILE A 622 -22.98 3.60 -2.89
C ILE A 622 -22.80 5.10 -3.16
N CYS A 623 -21.60 5.65 -2.98
CA CYS A 623 -21.32 7.07 -3.23
C CYS A 623 -21.63 7.47 -4.68
N LEU A 624 -21.27 6.63 -5.64
CA LEU A 624 -21.54 6.88 -7.05
C LEU A 624 -23.04 6.85 -7.36
N SER A 625 -23.79 5.91 -6.76
CA SER A 625 -25.25 5.86 -6.84
C SER A 625 -25.90 7.14 -6.31
N ILE A 626 -25.42 7.64 -5.17
CA ILE A 626 -25.87 8.91 -4.57
C ILE A 626 -25.59 10.06 -5.53
N ARG A 627 -24.35 10.18 -6.07
CA ARG A 627 -23.99 11.27 -6.98
C ARG A 627 -24.80 11.28 -8.26
N ILE A 628 -24.94 10.14 -8.93
CA ILE A 628 -25.67 10.03 -10.19
C ILE A 628 -27.13 10.45 -9.97
N THR A 629 -27.77 9.88 -8.95
CA THR A 629 -29.19 10.12 -8.68
C THR A 629 -29.44 11.54 -8.18
N CYS A 630 -28.63 12.04 -7.25
CA CYS A 630 -28.83 13.37 -6.66
C CYS A 630 -28.38 14.51 -7.59
N LYS A 631 -27.50 14.24 -8.57
CA LYS A 631 -27.22 15.18 -9.66
C LYS A 631 -28.46 15.42 -10.52
N ALA A 632 -29.23 14.37 -10.82
CA ALA A 632 -30.47 14.46 -11.58
C ALA A 632 -31.63 14.99 -10.73
N ASN A 633 -31.76 14.53 -9.47
CA ASN A 633 -32.79 14.96 -8.53
C ASN A 633 -32.22 15.08 -7.11
N PRO A 634 -31.82 16.29 -6.66
CA PRO A 634 -31.25 16.49 -5.32
C PRO A 634 -32.17 16.06 -4.17
N ALA A 635 -33.49 16.07 -4.35
CA ALA A 635 -34.45 15.65 -3.32
C ALA A 635 -34.42 14.14 -3.06
N ALA A 636 -33.83 13.35 -3.97
CA ALA A 636 -33.67 11.90 -3.80
C ALA A 636 -32.70 11.53 -2.68
N VAL A 637 -31.93 12.47 -2.13
CA VAL A 637 -31.01 12.26 -0.99
C VAL A 637 -31.72 11.61 0.20
N VAL A 638 -32.98 11.99 0.47
CA VAL A 638 -33.77 11.46 1.58
C VAL A 638 -33.97 9.95 1.47
N ASN A 639 -34.16 9.42 0.25
CA ASN A 639 -34.33 7.98 0.03
C ASN A 639 -33.05 7.19 0.36
N PHE A 640 -31.88 7.78 0.10
CA PHE A 640 -30.60 7.17 0.51
C PHE A 640 -30.40 7.24 2.02
N GLU A 641 -30.80 8.33 2.67
CA GLU A 641 -30.74 8.48 4.11
C GLU A 641 -31.63 7.44 4.81
N GLU A 642 -32.87 7.28 4.35
CA GLU A 642 -33.80 6.25 4.86
C GLU A 642 -33.24 4.83 4.72
N ALA A 643 -32.56 4.52 3.61
CA ALA A 643 -31.97 3.21 3.39
C ALA A 643 -30.72 2.98 4.26
N LEU A 644 -29.82 3.97 4.34
CA LEU A 644 -28.47 3.78 4.90
C LEU A 644 -28.37 4.04 6.41
N PHE A 645 -29.21 4.94 6.96
CA PHE A 645 -29.01 5.41 8.34
C PHE A 645 -29.20 4.33 9.40
N LEU A 646 -30.10 3.38 9.16
CA LEU A 646 -30.25 2.24 10.07
C LEU A 646 -28.95 1.43 10.16
N VAL A 647 -28.34 1.13 9.01
CA VAL A 647 -27.08 0.38 8.92
C VAL A 647 -25.92 1.18 9.49
N PHE A 648 -25.86 2.49 9.22
CA PHE A 648 -24.85 3.36 9.81
C PHE A 648 -24.96 3.41 11.34
N THR A 649 -26.17 3.46 11.88
CA THR A 649 -26.39 3.42 13.33
C THR A 649 -25.88 2.12 13.93
N GLU A 650 -26.15 0.98 13.29
CA GLU A 650 -25.65 -0.32 13.74
C GLU A 650 -24.12 -0.42 13.66
N ILE A 651 -23.50 0.07 12.58
CA ILE A 651 -22.03 0.13 12.42
C ILE A 651 -21.39 0.98 13.54
N LEU A 652 -21.96 2.15 13.82
CA LEU A 652 -21.44 3.07 14.83
C LEU A 652 -21.64 2.52 16.25
N GLN A 653 -22.80 1.90 16.55
CA GLN A 653 -23.10 1.33 17.87
C GLN A 653 -22.29 0.07 18.17
N ASN A 654 -22.06 -0.78 17.16
CA ASN A 654 -21.23 -1.98 17.28
C ASN A 654 -19.72 -1.69 17.17
N ASP A 655 -19.34 -0.42 17.00
CA ASP A 655 -17.96 0.03 16.90
C ASP A 655 -17.13 -0.70 15.82
N VAL A 656 -17.72 -0.89 14.62
CA VAL A 656 -17.06 -1.59 13.49
C VAL A 656 -16.00 -0.68 12.87
N GLN A 657 -14.80 -0.69 13.44
CA GLN A 657 -13.74 0.30 13.23
C GLN A 657 -13.30 0.45 11.78
N GLU A 658 -13.37 -0.63 11.00
CA GLU A 658 -13.03 -0.68 9.57
C GLU A 658 -13.98 0.17 8.72
N PHE A 659 -15.24 0.34 9.17
CA PHE A 659 -16.30 0.98 8.39
C PHE A 659 -16.62 2.40 8.86
N ILE A 660 -16.30 2.75 10.11
CA ILE A 660 -16.57 4.07 10.67
C ILE A 660 -16.05 5.21 9.76
N PRO A 661 -14.80 5.20 9.26
CA PRO A 661 -14.32 6.23 8.34
C PRO A 661 -15.13 6.32 7.04
N TYR A 662 -15.57 5.19 6.48
CA TYR A 662 -16.39 5.15 5.28
C TYR A 662 -17.78 5.74 5.53
N VAL A 663 -18.42 5.38 6.64
CA VAL A 663 -19.72 5.93 7.04
C VAL A 663 -19.66 7.45 7.11
N PHE A 664 -18.65 8.03 7.77
CA PHE A 664 -18.50 9.47 7.86
C PHE A 664 -18.29 10.15 6.49
N GLN A 665 -17.56 9.52 5.57
CA GLN A 665 -17.41 10.03 4.20
C GLN A 665 -18.73 10.02 3.42
N VAL A 666 -19.53 8.95 3.54
CA VAL A 666 -20.85 8.88 2.88
C VAL A 666 -21.82 9.89 3.49
N MET A 667 -21.84 10.02 4.82
CA MET A 667 -22.65 11.03 5.51
C MET A 667 -22.26 12.45 5.10
N SER A 668 -20.97 12.71 4.87
CA SER A 668 -20.50 14.01 4.35
C SER A 668 -21.11 14.28 2.98
N LEU A 669 -21.06 13.31 2.07
CA LEU A 669 -21.64 13.42 0.72
C LEU A 669 -23.17 13.65 0.76
N LEU A 670 -23.89 12.92 1.60
CA LEU A 670 -25.34 13.08 1.77
C LEU A 670 -25.68 14.48 2.31
N LEU A 671 -25.01 14.92 3.38
CA LEU A 671 -25.24 16.23 3.97
C LEU A 671 -24.90 17.38 3.00
N GLU A 672 -23.79 17.27 2.26
CA GLU A 672 -23.38 18.24 1.24
C GLU A 672 -24.41 18.37 0.10
N THR A 673 -25.25 17.35 -0.12
CA THR A 673 -26.29 17.33 -1.16
C THR A 673 -27.53 18.14 -0.76
N HIS A 674 -27.81 18.29 0.54
CA HIS A 674 -28.84 19.22 1.02
C HIS A 674 -28.46 20.66 0.68
N LYS A 675 -29.42 21.56 0.44
CA LYS A 675 -29.16 22.93 -0.02
C LYS A 675 -29.32 24.02 1.04
N ASN A 676 -30.37 23.96 1.84
CA ASN A 676 -30.80 25.12 2.65
C ASN A 676 -30.78 24.86 4.16
N ASP A 677 -31.02 23.64 4.61
CA ASP A 677 -31.14 23.30 6.02
C ASP A 677 -30.42 21.99 6.35
N ILE A 678 -29.96 21.88 7.59
CA ILE A 678 -29.44 20.63 8.14
C ILE A 678 -30.59 19.79 8.74
N PRO A 679 -30.78 18.53 8.32
CA PRO A 679 -31.84 17.70 8.88
C PRO A 679 -31.64 17.42 10.38
N SER A 680 -32.74 17.23 11.11
CA SER A 680 -32.72 17.02 12.58
C SER A 680 -31.97 15.75 12.99
N SER A 681 -31.98 14.71 12.16
CA SER A 681 -31.22 13.46 12.34
C SER A 681 -29.71 13.71 12.43
N TYR A 682 -29.16 14.59 11.59
CA TYR A 682 -27.74 14.98 11.67
C TYR A 682 -27.46 15.79 12.92
N MET A 683 -28.33 16.75 13.28
CA MET A 683 -28.14 17.55 14.49
C MET A 683 -28.19 16.70 15.78
N ALA A 684 -28.96 15.61 15.80
CA ALA A 684 -28.93 14.64 16.89
C ALA A 684 -27.58 13.90 17.00
N LEU A 685 -26.89 13.68 15.88
CA LEU A 685 -25.57 13.05 15.84
C LEU A 685 -24.45 14.03 16.24
N PHE A 686 -24.61 15.33 15.99
CA PHE A 686 -23.56 16.34 16.17
C PHE A 686 -22.81 16.27 17.51
N PRO A 687 -23.45 16.18 18.69
CA PRO A 687 -22.72 16.09 19.96
C PRO A 687 -21.84 14.84 20.10
N HIS A 688 -22.22 13.74 19.46
CA HIS A 688 -21.48 12.47 19.51
C HIS A 688 -20.20 12.56 18.68
N LEU A 689 -20.22 13.29 17.56
CA LEU A 689 -19.04 13.50 16.71
C LEU A 689 -17.93 14.29 17.40
N LEU A 690 -18.25 15.02 18.46
CA LEU A 690 -17.30 15.82 19.24
C LEU A 690 -16.63 15.03 20.37
N GLN A 691 -17.02 13.77 20.61
CA GLN A 691 -16.48 12.97 21.71
C GLN A 691 -15.01 12.58 21.47
N PRO A 692 -14.10 12.77 22.46
CA PRO A 692 -12.66 12.57 22.27
C PRO A 692 -12.24 11.19 21.73
N VAL A 693 -13.00 10.14 22.07
CA VAL A 693 -12.73 8.75 21.68
C VAL A 693 -12.70 8.54 20.16
N LEU A 694 -13.55 9.26 19.41
CA LEU A 694 -13.58 9.16 17.95
C LEU A 694 -12.31 9.74 17.31
N TRP A 695 -11.69 10.71 17.98
CA TRP A 695 -10.50 11.45 17.54
C TRP A 695 -9.19 10.84 18.04
N GLU A 696 -9.24 9.75 18.82
CA GLU A 696 -8.04 8.95 19.17
C GLU A 696 -7.62 8.02 18.03
N ARG A 697 -8.55 7.70 17.13
CA ARG A 697 -8.32 6.83 15.98
C ARG A 697 -7.91 7.66 14.76
N THR A 698 -6.67 7.50 14.34
CA THR A 698 -6.06 8.23 13.21
C THR A 698 -6.86 8.06 11.92
N GLY A 699 -7.34 6.85 11.63
CA GLY A 699 -8.17 6.55 10.45
C GLY A 699 -9.49 7.33 10.35
N ASN A 700 -10.06 7.77 11.48
CA ASN A 700 -11.31 8.52 11.50
C ASN A 700 -11.12 10.01 11.16
N ILE A 701 -9.93 10.56 11.43
CA ILE A 701 -9.71 12.02 11.49
C ILE A 701 -10.09 12.71 10.17
N PRO A 702 -9.60 12.29 8.99
CA PRO A 702 -9.91 12.99 7.74
C PRO A 702 -11.41 12.95 7.40
N ALA A 703 -12.06 11.81 7.65
CA ALA A 703 -13.49 11.63 7.42
C ALA A 703 -14.34 12.49 8.35
N LEU A 704 -13.98 12.53 9.64
CA LEU A 704 -14.68 13.34 10.65
C LEU A 704 -14.50 14.83 10.42
N VAL A 705 -13.29 15.29 10.09
CA VAL A 705 -13.06 16.70 9.76
C VAL A 705 -13.94 17.11 8.60
N ARG A 706 -13.95 16.31 7.52
CA ARG A 706 -14.82 16.59 6.39
C ARG A 706 -16.30 16.63 6.78
N LEU A 707 -16.76 15.67 7.58
CA LEU A 707 -18.15 15.65 8.04
C LEU A 707 -18.46 16.93 8.84
N LEU A 708 -17.61 17.32 9.78
CA LEU A 708 -17.77 18.57 10.52
C LEU A 708 -17.76 19.81 9.62
N GLN A 709 -16.95 19.84 8.56
CA GLN A 709 -17.01 20.92 7.58
C GLN A 709 -18.39 20.98 6.89
N ALA A 710 -18.97 19.83 6.52
CA ALA A 710 -20.32 19.78 5.95
C ALA A 710 -21.39 20.24 6.95
N PHE A 711 -21.27 19.88 8.24
CA PHE A 711 -22.11 20.41 9.33
C PHE A 711 -22.01 21.93 9.44
N LEU A 712 -20.81 22.50 9.34
CA LEU A 712 -20.59 23.93 9.40
C LEU A 712 -21.15 24.64 8.16
N GLU A 713 -20.96 24.08 6.96
CA GLU A 713 -21.45 24.64 5.70
C GLU A 713 -22.98 24.67 5.63
N ARG A 714 -23.66 23.62 6.11
CA ARG A 714 -25.13 23.48 6.02
C ARG A 714 -25.89 23.88 7.27
N GLY A 715 -25.25 23.82 8.43
CA GLY A 715 -25.89 23.91 9.74
C GLY A 715 -25.38 25.03 10.63
N SER A 716 -24.53 25.95 10.15
CA SER A 716 -23.91 26.97 11.01
C SER A 716 -24.91 27.79 11.82
N ASN A 717 -26.01 28.24 11.21
CA ASN A 717 -27.08 28.98 11.90
C ASN A 717 -27.77 28.13 12.99
N THR A 718 -28.03 26.85 12.71
CA THR A 718 -28.63 25.91 13.66
C THR A 718 -27.67 25.58 14.80
N ILE A 719 -26.38 25.41 14.51
CA ILE A 719 -25.33 25.20 15.52
C ILE A 719 -25.25 26.45 16.42
N ALA A 720 -25.21 27.64 15.85
CA ALA A 720 -25.10 28.89 16.59
C ALA A 720 -26.33 29.20 17.46
N SER A 721 -27.53 28.76 17.06
CA SER A 721 -28.77 29.04 17.79
C SER A 721 -29.21 27.91 18.74
N ALA A 722 -29.21 26.67 18.27
CA ALA A 722 -29.76 25.51 18.98
C ALA A 722 -28.70 24.60 19.63
N ALA A 723 -27.43 24.74 19.27
CA ALA A 723 -26.32 23.94 19.82
C ALA A 723 -25.10 24.79 20.21
N ALA A 724 -25.33 26.03 20.64
CA ALA A 724 -24.28 26.98 21.01
C ALA A 724 -23.39 26.44 22.14
N ASP A 725 -23.98 25.66 23.05
CA ASP A 725 -23.28 24.96 24.14
C ASP A 725 -22.29 23.89 23.65
N LYS A 726 -22.36 23.48 22.38
CA LYS A 726 -21.46 22.51 21.75
C LYS A 726 -20.26 23.15 21.04
N ILE A 727 -20.26 24.47 20.83
CA ILE A 727 -19.14 25.19 20.20
C ILE A 727 -17.81 24.95 20.93
N PRO A 728 -17.73 24.96 22.28
CA PRO A 728 -16.49 24.61 22.98
C PRO A 728 -15.97 23.20 22.66
N GLY A 729 -16.86 22.23 22.46
CA GLY A 729 -16.48 20.87 22.06
C GLY A 729 -15.87 20.82 20.65
N LEU A 730 -16.45 21.58 19.72
CA LEU A 730 -15.91 21.75 18.36
C LEU A 730 -14.51 22.39 18.37
N LEU A 731 -14.30 23.39 19.22
CA LEU A 731 -12.99 24.01 19.40
C LEU A 731 -12.00 23.08 20.11
N GLY A 732 -12.48 22.21 21.01
CA GLY A 732 -11.67 21.16 21.64
C GLY A 732 -11.12 20.15 20.63
N VAL A 733 -11.92 19.79 19.61
CA VAL A 733 -11.46 18.96 18.48
C VAL A 733 -10.32 19.67 17.73
N PHE A 734 -10.51 20.94 17.35
CA PHE A 734 -9.46 21.74 16.73
C PHE A 734 -8.17 21.73 17.56
N GLN A 735 -8.27 22.00 18.87
CA GLN A 735 -7.13 22.05 19.78
C GLN A 735 -6.38 20.71 19.82
N LYS A 736 -7.09 19.58 19.82
CA LYS A 736 -6.49 18.24 19.75
C LYS A 736 -5.75 18.01 18.44
N LEU A 737 -6.34 18.41 17.32
CA LEU A 737 -5.74 18.20 15.98
C LEU A 737 -4.46 19.02 15.79
N ILE A 738 -4.45 20.29 16.19
CA ILE A 738 -3.24 21.13 16.06
C ILE A 738 -2.09 20.67 16.95
N ALA A 739 -2.39 19.98 18.07
CA ALA A 739 -1.35 19.45 18.95
C ALA A 739 -0.55 18.31 18.28
N SER A 740 -1.15 17.60 17.33
CA SER A 740 -0.53 16.50 16.59
C SER A 740 0.19 17.01 15.34
N LYS A 741 1.50 16.75 15.20
CA LYS A 741 2.25 17.08 13.96
C LYS A 741 1.68 16.39 12.71
N ALA A 742 1.13 15.17 12.87
CA ALA A 742 0.54 14.43 11.76
C ALA A 742 -0.80 15.03 11.28
N ASN A 743 -1.58 15.63 12.18
CA ASN A 743 -2.97 16.03 11.93
C ASN A 743 -3.22 17.55 11.98
N ASP A 744 -2.19 18.37 12.14
CA ASP A 744 -2.34 19.83 12.29
C ASP A 744 -3.12 20.51 11.15
N HIS A 745 -2.86 20.14 9.90
CA HIS A 745 -3.60 20.57 8.71
C HIS A 745 -5.10 20.27 8.77
N GLN A 746 -5.51 19.15 9.37
CA GLN A 746 -6.92 18.80 9.58
C GLN A 746 -7.57 19.76 10.58
N GLY A 747 -6.81 20.18 11.61
CA GLY A 747 -7.22 21.24 12.54
C GLY A 747 -7.45 22.58 11.82
N PHE A 748 -6.61 22.92 10.86
CA PHE A 748 -6.79 24.14 10.05
C PHE A 748 -7.96 24.06 9.07
N TYR A 749 -8.21 22.90 8.44
CA TYR A 749 -9.40 22.71 7.61
C TYR A 749 -10.69 22.94 8.39
N LEU A 750 -10.74 22.44 9.64
CA LEU A 750 -11.86 22.71 10.53
C LEU A 750 -11.97 24.19 10.89
N LEU A 751 -10.88 24.85 11.27
CA LEU A 751 -10.86 26.28 11.56
C LEU A 751 -11.29 27.14 10.37
N ASN A 752 -10.83 26.83 9.17
CA ASN A 752 -11.20 27.54 7.95
C ASN A 752 -12.72 27.51 7.78
N SER A 753 -13.35 26.35 7.92
CA SER A 753 -14.82 26.22 7.86
C SER A 753 -15.55 26.92 9.00
N ILE A 754 -14.98 26.95 10.21
CA ILE A 754 -15.55 27.71 11.35
C ILE A 754 -15.59 29.20 11.00
N ILE A 755 -14.47 29.77 10.56
CA ILE A 755 -14.37 31.19 10.24
C ILE A 755 -15.21 31.56 9.01
N GLU A 756 -15.29 30.66 8.04
CA GLU A 756 -16.02 30.90 6.81
C GLU A 756 -17.54 30.91 7.00
N HIS A 757 -18.09 29.92 7.71
CA HIS A 757 -19.54 29.65 7.71
C HIS A 757 -20.26 30.09 8.99
N MET A 758 -19.59 30.15 10.14
CA MET A 758 -20.27 30.49 11.40
C MET A 758 -20.62 31.98 11.49
N PRO A 759 -21.79 32.33 12.06
CA PRO A 759 -22.14 33.71 12.36
C PRO A 759 -21.06 34.38 13.24
N PRO A 760 -20.57 35.58 12.90
CA PRO A 760 -19.50 36.25 13.63
C PRO A 760 -19.72 36.34 15.15
N GLU A 761 -20.96 36.59 15.58
CA GLU A 761 -21.31 36.78 16.99
C GLU A 761 -21.12 35.50 17.81
N SER A 762 -21.28 34.33 17.18
CA SER A 762 -21.17 33.02 17.84
C SER A 762 -19.73 32.60 18.14
N VAL A 763 -18.77 33.15 17.39
CA VAL A 763 -17.34 32.77 17.49
C VAL A 763 -16.50 33.85 18.20
N ASP A 764 -17.01 35.08 18.31
CA ASP A 764 -16.24 36.26 18.72
C ASP A 764 -15.46 36.06 20.03
N GLN A 765 -16.14 35.54 21.07
CA GLN A 765 -15.54 35.29 22.39
C GLN A 765 -14.38 34.28 22.38
N TYR A 766 -14.26 33.44 21.35
CA TYR A 766 -13.24 32.39 21.25
C TYR A 766 -12.03 32.78 20.38
N ARG A 767 -12.15 33.84 19.55
CA ARG A 767 -11.13 34.19 18.54
C ARG A 767 -9.76 34.44 19.14
N LYS A 768 -9.69 35.18 20.26
CA LYS A 768 -8.43 35.47 20.95
C LYS A 768 -7.74 34.18 21.42
N GLN A 769 -8.52 33.24 21.97
CA GLN A 769 -8.00 31.96 22.46
C GLN A 769 -7.50 31.06 21.32
N ILE A 770 -8.20 31.05 20.17
CA ILE A 770 -7.76 30.32 18.97
C ILE A 770 -6.35 30.77 18.55
N PHE A 771 -6.13 32.08 18.44
CA PHE A 771 -4.82 32.61 18.06
C PHE A 771 -3.74 32.34 19.12
N ILE A 772 -4.05 32.44 20.41
CA ILE A 772 -3.10 32.07 21.48
C ILE A 772 -2.62 30.62 21.31
N LEU A 773 -3.52 29.67 21.05
CA LEU A 773 -3.17 28.27 20.85
C LEU A 773 -2.31 28.06 19.60
N LEU A 774 -2.64 28.73 18.49
CA LEU A 774 -1.85 28.66 17.26
C LEU A 774 -0.44 29.21 17.46
N PHE A 775 -0.29 30.34 18.17
CA PHE A 775 1.02 30.93 18.45
C PHE A 775 1.86 30.08 19.41
N GLN A 776 1.25 29.50 20.44
CA GLN A 776 1.93 28.53 21.32
C GLN A 776 2.45 27.34 20.52
N ARG A 777 1.64 26.80 19.61
CA ARG A 777 2.04 25.67 18.74
C ARG A 777 3.16 26.05 17.77
N LEU A 778 3.11 27.25 17.21
CA LEU A 778 4.14 27.80 16.33
C LEU A 778 5.48 28.01 17.06
N GLN A 779 5.44 28.43 18.33
CA GLN A 779 6.64 28.64 19.16
C GLN A 779 7.27 27.31 19.60
N ASN A 780 6.45 26.33 19.98
CA ASN A 780 6.94 25.10 20.62
C ASN A 780 7.37 24.01 19.63
N SER A 781 6.72 23.89 18.46
CA SER A 781 6.94 22.70 17.62
C SER A 781 6.61 22.86 16.12
N LYS A 782 6.84 24.03 15.51
CA LYS A 782 6.45 24.30 14.11
C LYS A 782 6.89 23.22 13.09
N THR A 783 5.99 22.90 12.16
CA THR A 783 6.25 22.06 10.98
C THR A 783 6.03 22.90 9.72
N THR A 784 6.61 22.51 8.59
CA THR A 784 6.38 23.22 7.31
C THR A 784 4.89 23.23 6.94
N LYS A 785 4.21 22.09 7.14
CA LYS A 785 2.77 21.94 6.93
C LYS A 785 1.94 22.88 7.80
N PHE A 786 2.25 22.96 9.11
CA PHE A 786 1.63 23.89 10.02
C PHE A 786 1.77 25.35 9.54
N ILE A 787 2.97 25.74 9.10
CA ILE A 787 3.22 27.10 8.61
C ILE A 787 2.37 27.39 7.37
N LYS A 788 2.36 26.50 6.37
CA LYS A 788 1.53 26.68 5.16
C LYS A 788 0.05 26.84 5.52
N SER A 789 -0.49 25.96 6.36
CA SER A 789 -1.90 26.01 6.77
C SER A 789 -2.22 27.24 7.64
N PHE A 790 -1.30 27.66 8.50
CA PHE A 790 -1.42 28.89 9.30
C PHE A 790 -1.49 30.12 8.39
N LEU A 791 -0.64 30.21 7.37
CA LEU A 791 -0.65 31.31 6.40
C LEU A 791 -1.98 31.39 5.63
N VAL A 792 -2.53 30.25 5.22
CA VAL A 792 -3.86 30.21 4.58
C VAL A 792 -4.93 30.69 5.56
N PHE A 793 -4.93 30.19 6.79
CA PHE A 793 -5.91 30.55 7.81
C PHE A 793 -5.93 32.04 8.15
N ILE A 794 -4.77 32.66 8.40
CA ILE A 794 -4.71 34.09 8.76
C ILE A 794 -5.17 34.98 7.59
N ASN A 795 -4.86 34.59 6.35
CA ASN A 795 -5.29 35.33 5.18
C ASN A 795 -6.80 35.15 4.92
N LEU A 796 -7.34 33.95 5.16
CA LEU A 796 -8.79 33.72 5.14
C LEU A 796 -9.50 34.56 6.22
N TYR A 797 -8.94 34.62 7.43
CA TYR A 797 -9.44 35.49 8.50
C TYR A 797 -9.43 36.97 8.09
N CYS A 798 -8.34 37.45 7.49
CA CYS A 798 -8.22 38.81 6.94
C CYS A 798 -9.31 39.09 5.88
N ILE A 799 -9.57 38.13 4.99
CA ILE A 799 -10.61 38.26 3.98
C ILE A 799 -11.99 38.40 4.62
N LYS A 800 -12.31 37.52 5.57
CA LYS A 800 -13.63 37.42 6.19
C LYS A 800 -13.96 38.56 7.15
N TYR A 801 -13.02 38.93 8.04
CA TYR A 801 -13.25 39.92 9.09
C TYR A 801 -12.59 41.28 8.83
N GLY A 802 -11.72 41.36 7.84
CA GLY A 802 -11.01 42.58 7.48
C GLY A 802 -9.58 42.62 8.04
N ALA A 803 -8.73 43.39 7.36
CA ALA A 803 -7.31 43.50 7.67
C ALA A 803 -7.04 44.19 9.03
N LEU A 804 -7.84 45.21 9.36
CA LEU A 804 -7.75 45.89 10.66
C LEU A 804 -8.07 44.94 11.82
N ALA A 805 -9.11 44.11 11.69
CA ALA A 805 -9.49 43.14 12.73
C ALA A 805 -8.36 42.12 12.99
N LEU A 806 -7.63 41.69 11.95
CA LEU A 806 -6.47 40.81 12.11
C LEU A 806 -5.30 41.49 12.83
N GLN A 807 -5.05 42.77 12.55
CA GLN A 807 -4.02 43.53 13.27
C GLN A 807 -4.40 43.75 14.74
N GLU A 808 -5.63 44.17 15.01
CA GLU A 808 -6.14 44.44 16.36
C GLU A 808 -6.12 43.18 17.24
N ILE A 809 -6.48 42.01 16.69
CA ILE A 809 -6.47 40.78 17.48
C ILE A 809 -5.06 40.31 17.83
N PHE A 810 -4.08 40.49 16.93
CA PHE A 810 -2.68 40.13 17.21
C PHE A 810 -2.08 41.07 18.25
N ASP A 811 -2.21 42.38 18.06
CA ASP A 811 -1.65 43.35 19.01
C ASP A 811 -2.41 43.36 20.36
N GLY A 812 -3.69 42.94 20.36
CA GLY A 812 -4.47 42.71 21.57
C GLY A 812 -4.08 41.46 22.37
N ILE A 813 -3.33 40.51 21.77
CA ILE A 813 -2.71 39.39 22.49
C ILE A 813 -1.38 39.83 23.08
N GLN A 814 -0.51 40.44 22.27
CA GLN A 814 0.76 40.98 22.70
C GLN A 814 1.10 42.21 21.85
N PRO A 815 1.48 43.36 22.44
CA PRO A 815 1.88 44.53 21.67
C PRO A 815 2.97 44.20 20.65
N LYS A 816 2.83 44.68 19.41
CA LYS A 816 3.76 44.47 18.28
C LYS A 816 3.78 43.06 17.70
N MET A 817 2.88 42.18 18.13
CA MET A 817 2.79 40.83 17.60
C MET A 817 2.43 40.82 16.11
N PHE A 818 1.63 41.77 15.63
CA PHE A 818 1.30 41.87 14.20
C PHE A 818 2.54 42.07 13.33
N GLY A 819 3.39 43.04 13.67
CA GLY A 819 4.66 43.26 12.98
C GLY A 819 5.60 42.06 13.06
N MET A 820 5.66 41.39 14.21
CA MET A 820 6.49 40.19 14.39
C MET A 820 6.05 39.04 13.49
N VAL A 821 4.74 38.77 13.39
CA VAL A 821 4.21 37.71 12.52
C VAL A 821 4.44 38.02 11.06
N LEU A 822 4.29 39.28 10.64
CA LEU A 822 4.61 39.70 9.28
C LEU A 822 6.09 39.46 8.93
N GLU A 823 6.99 39.94 9.78
CA GLU A 823 8.44 39.91 9.54
C GLU A 823 9.02 38.49 9.63
N LYS A 824 8.56 37.69 10.60
CA LYS A 824 9.18 36.39 10.91
C LYS A 824 8.45 35.20 10.31
N ILE A 825 7.20 35.35 9.86
CA ILE A 825 6.38 34.24 9.36
C ILE A 825 5.86 34.53 7.95
N ILE A 826 5.07 35.60 7.75
CA ILE A 826 4.41 35.84 6.46
C ILE A 826 5.44 36.12 5.36
N ILE A 827 6.28 37.14 5.51
CA ILE A 827 7.27 37.54 4.50
C ILE A 827 8.22 36.39 4.12
N PRO A 828 8.85 35.67 5.06
CA PRO A 828 9.81 34.62 4.72
C PRO A 828 9.19 33.31 4.24
N GLU A 829 7.96 32.96 4.67
CA GLU A 829 7.41 31.61 4.43
C GLU A 829 6.29 31.57 3.38
N ILE A 830 5.77 32.71 2.92
CA ILE A 830 4.62 32.72 1.99
C ILE A 830 4.88 31.98 0.66
N GLN A 831 6.13 31.97 0.18
CA GLN A 831 6.53 31.25 -1.03
C GLN A 831 6.29 29.74 -0.95
N LYS A 832 6.21 29.19 0.26
CA LYS A 832 6.00 27.76 0.47
C LYS A 832 4.54 27.33 0.28
N VAL A 833 3.59 28.28 0.22
CA VAL A 833 2.17 27.96 0.01
C VAL A 833 1.96 27.47 -1.42
N SER A 834 1.50 26.23 -1.55
CA SER A 834 1.14 25.57 -2.80
C SER A 834 -0.37 25.38 -2.91
N GLY A 835 -0.87 25.17 -4.13
CA GLY A 835 -2.31 25.01 -4.42
C GLY A 835 -2.97 26.28 -4.96
N ASN A 836 -3.86 26.12 -5.93
CA ASN A 836 -4.50 27.24 -6.64
C ASN A 836 -5.39 28.08 -5.72
N VAL A 837 -6.19 27.42 -4.87
CA VAL A 837 -7.12 28.09 -3.94
C VAL A 837 -6.35 28.72 -2.78
N GLU A 838 -5.39 28.00 -2.20
CA GLU A 838 -4.56 28.45 -1.08
C GLU A 838 -3.73 29.67 -1.45
N LYS A 839 -3.06 29.65 -2.62
CA LYS A 839 -2.33 30.82 -3.14
C LYS A 839 -3.27 32.00 -3.37
N LYS A 840 -4.48 31.76 -3.90
CA LYS A 840 -5.48 32.80 -4.11
C LYS A 840 -5.94 33.43 -2.78
N ILE A 841 -6.22 32.63 -1.76
CA ILE A 841 -6.56 33.11 -0.40
C ILE A 841 -5.43 33.98 0.15
N CYS A 842 -4.19 33.49 0.11
CA CYS A 842 -3.02 34.23 0.57
C CYS A 842 -2.84 35.55 -0.18
N ALA A 843 -2.99 35.54 -1.50
CA ALA A 843 -2.83 36.72 -2.32
C ALA A 843 -3.88 37.82 -2.01
N VAL A 844 -5.14 37.44 -1.87
CA VAL A 844 -6.22 38.37 -1.55
C VAL A 844 -6.08 38.89 -0.12
N GLY A 845 -5.75 38.02 0.84
CA GLY A 845 -5.52 38.41 2.24
C GLY A 845 -4.37 39.41 2.39
N ILE A 846 -3.24 39.18 1.73
CA ILE A 846 -2.10 40.11 1.75
C ILE A 846 -2.43 41.42 1.02
N THR A 847 -3.18 41.36 -0.09
CA THR A 847 -3.66 42.57 -0.77
C THR A 847 -4.45 43.45 0.21
N LYS A 848 -5.39 42.87 0.97
CA LYS A 848 -6.15 43.59 1.99
C LYS A 848 -5.26 44.12 3.12
N LEU A 849 -4.24 43.38 3.55
CA LEU A 849 -3.26 43.89 4.52
C LEU A 849 -2.51 45.12 4.00
N LEU A 850 -2.14 45.15 2.72
CA LEU A 850 -1.45 46.27 2.10
C LEU A 850 -2.35 47.49 1.87
N THR A 851 -3.65 47.28 1.61
CA THR A 851 -4.55 48.34 1.13
C THR A 851 -5.68 48.74 2.07
N GLU A 852 -5.97 47.92 3.09
CA GLU A 852 -7.11 48.10 4.01
C GLU A 852 -6.70 48.02 5.50
N CYS A 853 -5.39 48.08 5.80
CA CYS A 853 -4.87 48.11 7.17
C CYS A 853 -4.14 49.44 7.43
N PRO A 854 -4.82 50.49 7.94
CA PRO A 854 -4.18 51.79 8.21
C PRO A 854 -2.90 51.72 9.06
N PRO A 855 -2.80 50.84 10.09
CA PRO A 855 -1.55 50.66 10.83
C PRO A 855 -0.33 50.32 9.97
N MET A 856 -0.51 49.67 8.81
CA MET A 856 0.59 49.36 7.89
C MET A 856 1.20 50.60 7.22
N MET A 857 0.52 51.75 7.24
CA MET A 857 1.05 53.01 6.69
C MET A 857 1.33 54.05 7.77
N ASP A 858 0.56 54.05 8.87
CA ASP A 858 0.55 55.13 9.86
C ASP A 858 1.36 54.84 11.12
N THR A 859 2.01 53.67 11.21
CA THR A 859 2.76 53.24 12.40
C THR A 859 4.17 52.73 12.07
N GLU A 860 4.86 52.17 13.06
CA GLU A 860 6.17 51.53 12.89
C GLU A 860 6.15 50.33 11.92
N TYR A 861 4.97 49.81 11.56
CA TYR A 861 4.82 48.73 10.58
C TYR A 861 5.03 49.17 9.13
N THR A 862 5.09 50.48 8.86
CA THR A 862 5.37 51.05 7.52
C THR A 862 6.62 50.46 6.87
N LYS A 863 7.64 50.14 7.67
CA LYS A 863 8.88 49.49 7.20
C LYS A 863 8.66 48.08 6.61
N LEU A 864 7.57 47.40 6.95
CA LEU A 864 7.22 46.05 6.49
C LEU A 864 6.32 46.07 5.25
N TRP A 865 5.78 47.22 4.85
CA TRP A 865 4.84 47.33 3.73
C TRP A 865 5.49 46.92 2.40
N THR A 866 6.66 47.48 2.07
CA THR A 866 7.37 47.17 0.81
C THR A 866 7.89 45.72 0.78
N PRO A 867 8.52 45.18 1.85
CA PRO A 867 8.85 43.77 1.92
C PRO A 867 7.64 42.83 1.74
N LEU A 868 6.48 43.16 2.33
CA LEU A 868 5.26 42.37 2.18
C LEU A 868 4.74 42.38 0.73
N LEU A 869 4.75 43.55 0.07
CA LEU A 869 4.42 43.66 -1.35
C LEU A 869 5.36 42.84 -2.22
N GLN A 870 6.66 42.86 -1.92
CA GLN A 870 7.65 42.06 -2.64
C GLN A 870 7.39 40.55 -2.48
N SER A 871 7.08 40.09 -1.28
CA SER A 871 6.73 38.68 -1.03
C SER A 871 5.44 38.26 -1.74
N LEU A 872 4.45 39.16 -1.86
CA LEU A 872 3.23 38.91 -2.63
C LEU A 872 3.52 38.78 -4.14
N ILE A 873 4.36 39.66 -4.69
CA ILE A 873 4.78 39.56 -6.10
C ILE A 873 5.58 38.27 -6.32
N GLY A 874 6.43 37.89 -5.36
CA GLY A 874 7.09 36.59 -5.37
C GLY A 874 6.10 35.44 -5.51
N LEU A 875 4.99 35.47 -4.77
CA LEU A 875 3.98 34.39 -4.77
C LEU A 875 3.32 34.22 -6.15
N PHE A 876 3.34 35.28 -6.96
CA PHE A 876 2.76 35.32 -8.29
C PHE A 876 3.71 34.90 -9.41
N GLU A 877 5.01 35.11 -9.26
CA GLU A 877 5.99 35.05 -10.36
C GLU A 877 7.14 34.09 -10.12
N LEU A 878 7.50 33.81 -8.87
CA LEU A 878 8.53 32.83 -8.56
C LEU A 878 7.94 31.41 -8.68
N PRO A 879 8.76 30.43 -9.09
CA PRO A 879 8.36 29.03 -9.05
C PRO A 879 8.01 28.62 -7.62
N GLU A 880 7.21 27.56 -7.48
CA GLU A 880 6.99 26.95 -6.17
C GLU A 880 8.33 26.49 -5.58
N ASP A 881 8.47 26.63 -4.26
CA ASP A 881 9.65 26.14 -3.55
C ASP A 881 9.63 24.60 -3.50
N ASP A 882 10.32 23.99 -4.46
CA ASP A 882 10.46 22.53 -4.61
C ASP A 882 11.44 21.89 -3.60
N THR A 883 12.01 22.65 -2.65
CA THR A 883 12.98 22.10 -1.66
C THR A 883 12.34 21.21 -0.58
N ILE A 884 11.04 20.93 -0.70
CA ILE A 884 10.27 20.13 0.24
C ILE A 884 9.93 18.82 -0.48
N PRO A 885 10.25 17.63 0.07
CA PRO A 885 9.86 16.36 -0.53
C PRO A 885 8.35 16.38 -0.78
N ASP A 886 7.91 15.93 -1.96
CA ASP A 886 6.52 15.57 -2.20
C ASP A 886 6.15 14.53 -1.13
N GLU A 887 5.52 14.95 -0.04
CA GLU A 887 5.03 14.04 0.99
C GLU A 887 3.88 13.23 0.39
N GLU A 888 4.23 12.04 -0.11
CA GLU A 888 3.48 10.78 -0.07
C GLU A 888 1.99 10.93 0.29
N HIS A 889 1.20 11.49 -0.63
CA HIS A 889 -0.27 11.45 -0.55
C HIS A 889 -0.88 10.20 -1.17
N PHE A 890 -0.06 9.26 -1.63
CA PHE A 890 -0.49 7.89 -1.86
C PHE A 890 -0.23 7.11 -0.59
N ILE A 891 -1.22 7.09 0.31
CA ILE A 891 -1.39 5.89 1.13
C ILE A 891 -1.87 4.84 0.12
N ASP A 892 -0.91 4.17 -0.54
CA ASP A 892 -1.18 2.84 -1.03
C ASP A 892 -1.67 2.05 0.18
N ILE A 893 -2.66 1.18 -0.04
CA ILE A 893 -3.01 0.16 0.95
C ILE A 893 -1.84 -0.85 0.96
N GLU A 894 -0.63 -0.39 1.27
CA GLU A 894 0.43 -1.26 1.73
C GLU A 894 0.04 -1.69 3.13
N ASP A 895 0.25 -2.97 3.41
CA ASP A 895 0.07 -3.63 4.69
C ASP A 895 0.82 -2.87 5.80
N THR A 896 0.23 -1.77 6.28
CA THR A 896 0.79 -0.95 7.32
C THR A 896 0.84 -1.84 8.55
N PRO A 897 2.01 -2.17 9.12
CA PRO A 897 2.10 -3.19 10.17
C PRO A 897 1.48 -2.81 11.53
N GLY A 898 0.66 -1.76 11.58
CA GLY A 898 -0.09 -1.32 12.75
C GLY A 898 -1.53 -1.84 12.72
N TYR A 899 -2.02 -2.34 13.85
CA TYR A 899 -3.41 -2.79 14.04
C TYR A 899 -4.46 -1.64 13.98
N GLN A 900 -4.07 -0.41 13.63
CA GLN A 900 -5.02 0.70 13.47
C GLN A 900 -5.55 0.70 12.02
N THR A 901 -6.86 0.79 11.87
CA THR A 901 -7.52 0.92 10.56
C THR A 901 -7.02 2.17 9.83
N ALA A 902 -6.34 1.96 8.70
CA ALA A 902 -5.85 3.04 7.85
C ALA A 902 -7.03 3.78 7.18
N PHE A 903 -6.92 5.10 7.04
CA PHE A 903 -7.92 5.89 6.31
C PHE A 903 -7.83 5.59 4.81
N SER A 904 -8.94 5.18 4.19
CA SER A 904 -9.07 5.04 2.74
C SER A 904 -10.07 6.07 2.20
N GLN A 905 -9.59 7.01 1.38
CA GLN A 905 -10.41 8.05 0.77
C GLN A 905 -11.28 7.44 -0.34
N LEU A 906 -12.60 7.63 -0.25
CA LEU A 906 -13.54 7.32 -1.33
C LEU A 906 -13.45 8.40 -2.40
N ALA A 907 -13.08 8.03 -3.61
CA ALA A 907 -12.98 8.89 -4.78
C ALA A 907 -14.34 9.50 -5.15
N PHE A 908 -15.41 8.71 -5.11
CA PHE A 908 -16.77 9.20 -5.35
C PHE A 908 -17.40 9.83 -4.11
N ALA A 909 -16.76 9.80 -2.95
CA ALA A 909 -17.17 10.66 -1.85
C ALA A 909 -16.55 12.05 -1.98
N GLY A 910 -15.40 12.26 -2.62
CA GLY A 910 -14.57 13.49 -2.54
C GLY A 910 -15.29 14.86 -2.52
N LYS A 911 -14.80 15.78 -1.68
CA LYS A 911 -15.33 17.15 -1.58
C LYS A 911 -15.15 17.90 -2.90
N LYS A 912 -16.11 18.76 -3.27
CA LYS A 912 -15.89 19.72 -4.36
C LYS A 912 -14.85 20.75 -3.93
N GLU A 913 -13.93 21.11 -4.84
CA GLU A 913 -13.01 22.22 -4.60
C GLU A 913 -13.84 23.49 -4.34
N HIS A 914 -13.64 24.09 -3.17
CA HIS A 914 -14.40 25.24 -2.70
C HIS A 914 -13.45 26.43 -2.58
N ASP A 915 -13.76 27.50 -3.30
CA ASP A 915 -13.01 28.74 -3.28
C ASP A 915 -13.78 29.78 -2.43
N PRO A 916 -13.32 30.07 -1.19
CA PRO A 916 -14.00 31.01 -0.30
C PRO A 916 -13.94 32.46 -0.79
N VAL A 917 -13.04 32.79 -1.73
CA VAL A 917 -12.97 34.12 -2.36
C VAL A 917 -13.98 34.22 -3.52
N GLY A 918 -14.30 33.08 -4.14
CA GLY A 918 -15.23 32.96 -5.25
C GLY A 918 -14.77 33.68 -6.53
N GLN A 919 -15.71 33.84 -7.47
CA GLN A 919 -15.46 34.50 -8.75
C GLN A 919 -15.28 36.02 -8.65
N MET A 920 -15.45 36.62 -7.45
CA MET A 920 -15.23 38.06 -7.25
C MET A 920 -13.79 38.48 -7.56
N VAL A 921 -12.82 37.56 -7.38
CA VAL A 921 -11.41 37.79 -7.72
C VAL A 921 -10.95 36.72 -8.71
N ASN A 922 -11.20 36.92 -10.01
CA ASN A 922 -10.75 35.97 -11.03
C ASN A 922 -9.22 35.99 -11.22
N ASN A 923 -8.59 37.16 -11.10
CA ASN A 923 -7.15 37.31 -11.22
C ASN A 923 -6.59 38.10 -10.02
N PRO A 924 -5.90 37.44 -9.07
CA PRO A 924 -5.30 38.08 -7.91
C PRO A 924 -4.30 39.21 -8.25
N LYS A 925 -3.60 39.12 -9.40
CA LYS A 925 -2.64 40.14 -9.86
C LYS A 925 -3.37 41.44 -10.24
N ILE A 926 -4.49 41.33 -10.96
CA ILE A 926 -5.35 42.48 -11.32
C ILE A 926 -6.02 43.06 -10.07
N HIS A 927 -6.46 42.20 -9.15
CA HIS A 927 -7.05 42.64 -7.89
C HIS A 927 -6.05 43.46 -7.05
N LEU A 928 -4.79 43.03 -6.96
CA LEU A 928 -3.73 43.81 -6.33
C LEU A 928 -3.58 45.20 -6.97
N ALA A 929 -3.48 45.26 -8.31
CA ALA A 929 -3.31 46.52 -9.04
C ALA A 929 -4.48 47.50 -8.79
N GLN A 930 -5.73 47.02 -8.84
CA GLN A 930 -6.91 47.82 -8.60
C GLN A 930 -6.99 48.32 -7.14
N SER A 931 -6.66 47.47 -6.18
CA SER A 931 -6.66 47.82 -4.75
C SER A 931 -5.56 48.85 -4.43
N LEU A 932 -4.37 48.72 -5.03
CA LEU A 932 -3.29 49.71 -4.89
C LEU A 932 -3.65 51.04 -5.55
N HIS A 933 -4.29 51.03 -6.71
CA HIS A 933 -4.78 52.25 -7.35
C HIS A 933 -5.82 52.98 -6.46
N LYS A 934 -6.76 52.23 -5.88
CA LYS A 934 -7.75 52.78 -4.94
C LYS A 934 -7.08 53.39 -3.71
N LEU A 935 -6.07 52.72 -3.14
CA LEU A 935 -5.28 53.26 -2.03
C LEU A 935 -4.49 54.52 -2.44
N SER A 936 -3.84 54.50 -3.60
CA SER A 936 -3.08 55.66 -4.12
C SER A 936 -3.97 56.86 -4.36
N THR A 937 -5.21 56.64 -4.80
CA THR A 937 -6.21 57.70 -4.97
C THR A 937 -6.65 58.28 -3.61
N ALA A 938 -6.78 57.43 -2.59
CA ALA A 938 -7.13 57.87 -1.23
C ALA A 938 -5.97 58.57 -0.50
N CYS A 939 -4.71 58.25 -0.84
CA CYS A 939 -3.50 58.83 -0.26
C CYS A 939 -2.48 59.20 -1.34
N PRO A 940 -2.73 60.24 -2.16
CA PRO A 940 -1.88 60.60 -3.30
C PRO A 940 -0.41 60.81 -2.93
N GLY A 941 0.50 60.30 -3.75
CA GLY A 941 1.95 60.39 -3.58
C GLY A 941 2.55 59.44 -2.55
N ARG A 942 1.76 58.87 -1.64
CA ARG A 942 2.26 58.00 -0.56
C ARG A 942 2.61 56.60 -1.06
N VAL A 943 1.74 55.98 -1.85
CA VAL A 943 1.96 54.62 -2.41
C VAL A 943 3.15 54.61 -3.39
N PRO A 944 3.27 55.54 -4.37
CA PRO A 944 4.45 55.62 -5.23
C PRO A 944 5.75 55.79 -4.43
N SER A 945 5.73 56.63 -3.38
CA SER A 945 6.89 56.81 -2.50
C SER A 945 7.28 55.49 -1.84
N MET A 946 6.35 54.77 -1.22
CA MET A 946 6.63 53.49 -0.54
C MET A 946 7.13 52.40 -1.49
N VAL A 947 6.60 52.34 -2.72
CA VAL A 947 7.07 51.42 -3.76
C VAL A 947 8.51 51.76 -4.19
N SER A 948 8.84 53.05 -4.31
CA SER A 948 10.17 53.50 -4.74
C SER A 948 11.30 53.30 -3.71
N THR A 949 10.97 53.20 -2.42
CA THR A 949 11.97 53.21 -1.34
C THR A 949 12.81 51.93 -1.29
N SER A 950 12.27 50.77 -1.67
CA SER A 950 12.97 49.48 -1.45
C SER A 950 12.47 48.28 -2.26
N LEU A 951 11.51 48.42 -3.18
CA LEU A 951 11.09 47.30 -4.03
C LEU A 951 12.20 46.98 -5.04
N ASN A 952 12.58 45.71 -5.19
CA ASN A 952 13.61 45.33 -6.17
C ASN A 952 13.13 45.63 -7.62
N ALA A 953 14.10 45.78 -8.54
CA ALA A 953 13.81 46.20 -9.91
C ALA A 953 12.89 45.21 -10.67
N GLU A 954 13.05 43.91 -10.43
CA GLU A 954 12.23 42.87 -11.07
C GLU A 954 10.78 42.92 -10.58
N ALA A 955 10.53 42.99 -9.26
CA ALA A 955 9.18 43.10 -8.74
C ALA A 955 8.51 44.40 -9.16
N LEU A 956 9.27 45.50 -9.29
CA LEU A 956 8.75 46.75 -9.84
C LEU A 956 8.27 46.59 -11.29
N GLN A 957 9.01 45.86 -12.11
CA GLN A 957 8.63 45.58 -13.51
C GLN A 957 7.35 44.72 -13.58
N TYR A 958 7.25 43.67 -12.75
CA TYR A 958 6.03 42.86 -12.68
C TYR A 958 4.83 43.69 -12.23
N LEU A 959 4.98 44.51 -11.19
CA LEU A 959 3.93 45.39 -10.70
C LEU A 959 3.45 46.38 -11.77
N GLN A 960 4.37 46.97 -12.53
CA GLN A 960 4.02 47.82 -13.68
C GLN A 960 3.21 47.06 -14.73
N GLY A 961 3.57 45.80 -15.00
CA GLY A 961 2.79 44.92 -15.87
C GLY A 961 1.36 44.69 -15.37
N TYR A 962 1.17 44.50 -14.06
CA TYR A 962 -0.16 44.32 -13.47
C TYR A 962 -1.01 45.60 -13.57
N LEU A 963 -0.41 46.76 -13.29
CA LEU A 963 -1.07 48.07 -13.40
C LEU A 963 -1.53 48.34 -14.84
N GLN A 964 -0.68 48.04 -15.82
CA GLN A 964 -1.03 48.14 -17.25
C GLN A 964 -2.17 47.18 -17.62
N ALA A 965 -2.07 45.91 -17.21
CA ALA A 965 -3.10 44.91 -17.48
C ALA A 965 -4.46 45.27 -16.84
N ALA A 966 -4.43 45.92 -15.67
CA ALA A 966 -5.62 46.43 -14.98
C ALA A 966 -6.09 47.81 -15.47
N SER A 967 -5.35 48.46 -16.38
CA SER A 967 -5.62 49.83 -16.88
C SER A 967 -5.70 50.90 -15.77
N VAL A 968 -4.82 50.80 -14.77
CA VAL A 968 -4.76 51.74 -13.64
C VAL A 968 -3.34 52.25 -13.41
N THR A 969 -3.20 53.39 -12.72
CA THR A 969 -1.90 54.00 -12.37
C THR A 969 -1.84 54.37 -10.89
N LEU A 970 -0.66 54.36 -10.29
CA LEU A 970 -0.48 54.89 -8.94
C LEU A 970 -0.36 56.42 -9.00
N LEU A 971 -1.21 57.12 -8.23
CA LEU A 971 -1.32 58.59 -8.16
C LEU A 971 -0.47 59.19 -7.05
#